data_AF-A0A232EMJ7-F1
#
_entry.id   AF-A0A232EMJ7-F1
#
_cell.length_a   1.000
_cell.length_b   1.000
_cell.length_c   1.000
_cell.angle_alpha   90.00
_cell.angle_beta   90.00
_cell.angle_gamma   90.00
#
_symmetry.space_group_name_H-M   'P 1'
#
loop_
_entity.id
_entity.type
_entity.pdbx_description
1 polymer ?
#
loop_
_entity_poly.entity_id
_entity_poly.type
_entity_poly.pdbx_seq_one_letter_code
_entity_poly.pdbx_strand_id
1 'polypeptide(L)'
;MAQGARFSTSLACNLLKSNGNAAVSVRHGSWWSHVEMGPPDAILGVTEAFKRDQNPKKINLGVGAYRDDNGKPFVLPSVLKAEENLRSKGLDKEYSPISGSPEFCKHTINLALGDDNQVVPNGLNSTVQGISGTGSLCIGANFLSHFFPGRKEIYLPTPSWGNHTPLFKLAGLTVKQYKYYDPKTCGLDFQGVLDDISKIPEKSIILLHACAHNPTGVDPKPEQWAELSQLIKKKNLFPFFDMAYQGFASGDVLKDSLAVRLFIKEGHHIALAQSFAKNMGLYGERVGAFTLVNGDKDEAARTLSQIKILIRPMYSNPPINGARIVTEILGNPELKKQWLVDVKGMADRIISVRTTLRDNLKKNGSTRDWSHITDQIGMFCFTGLKAPEVERLTKEFSIYLTKDGRISMAGVTSKNVEYLAHAIHEVTNVFSNVQFHRTKLQVQSILKQSRNFRRIRNPEETVRSPFANVEVQHSGPTNGSKIWKGIIFATAFSGATYVGATIFEYERIRANTFKGYKNFYWSSKATVIGWRAQTRDWWSNLSEGERMWYFICFANVLVFLAWRIPKWQPIMIKYFSTNPASSVTCLPMVLSMFSHYNLWHLAANMYVLHSFSGAAVSYLGREHFLAVYLSSGVISSMFSNTYKILLNRHGFSLGASGAIMGILAFICTQFPDTKLNIILLPQLTFSAGAAIKSIIAFDTAGCVMGWQFFDHAAHLGGAFFGM
;
A
#
# COMPACT_ATOMS: atom_id res chain seq x y z
N MET A 1 -36.40 -1.09 54.50
CA MET A 1 -35.36 -0.39 55.30
C MET A 1 -34.02 -0.72 54.66
N ALA A 2 -32.98 0.11 54.62
CA ALA A 2 -32.75 1.56 54.71
C ALA A 2 -31.20 1.72 54.69
N GLN A 3 -30.69 2.91 54.34
CA GLN A 3 -29.26 3.14 54.06
C GLN A 3 -28.37 3.31 55.32
N GLY A 4 -27.04 3.19 55.15
CA GLY A 4 -25.99 3.69 56.07
C GLY A 4 -24.69 2.87 55.94
N ALA A 5 -23.49 3.38 55.59
CA ALA A 5 -22.71 4.54 56.08
C ALA A 5 -22.13 4.33 57.49
N ARG A 6 -20.89 4.71 57.84
CA ARG A 6 -19.72 5.29 57.14
C ARG A 6 -18.47 5.15 58.06
N PHE A 7 -17.26 5.32 57.55
CA PHE A 7 -16.03 5.48 58.36
C PHE A 7 -15.97 6.84 59.10
N SER A 8 -15.27 6.87 60.23
CA SER A 8 -14.58 8.03 60.86
C SER A 8 -13.38 7.47 61.65
N THR A 9 -12.11 7.77 61.34
CA THR A 9 -11.28 8.91 61.83
C THR A 9 -11.22 9.02 63.36
N SER A 10 -10.09 9.28 64.03
CA SER A 10 -8.87 10.03 63.64
C SER A 10 -7.63 9.48 64.42
N LEU A 11 -6.40 10.05 64.49
CA LEU A 11 -5.91 11.43 64.32
C LEU A 11 -4.45 11.48 63.81
N ALA A 12 -4.10 12.64 63.26
CA ALA A 12 -2.77 13.13 62.87
C ALA A 12 -1.80 13.31 64.08
N CYS A 13 -0.52 13.72 63.93
CA CYS A 13 0.21 14.27 62.76
C CYS A 13 1.64 13.64 62.67
N ASN A 14 2.78 14.19 62.24
CA ASN A 14 3.28 15.52 61.79
C ASN A 14 4.60 15.28 60.98
N LEU A 15 5.36 16.20 60.36
CA LEU A 15 5.30 17.65 60.10
C LEU A 15 6.23 17.93 58.88
N LEU A 16 5.80 18.62 57.81
CA LEU A 16 6.66 19.52 57.00
C LEU A 16 5.83 20.33 55.98
N LYS A 17 6.07 21.65 55.90
CA LYS A 17 5.46 22.56 54.92
C LYS A 17 6.53 23.42 54.26
N SER A 18 6.48 23.56 52.93
CA SER A 18 7.03 24.70 52.21
C SER A 18 6.12 25.02 51.02
N ASN A 19 5.76 26.29 50.83
CA ASN A 19 4.71 26.67 49.89
C ASN A 19 5.21 26.64 48.44
N GLY A 20 4.58 25.82 47.61
CA GLY A 20 4.66 25.90 46.15
C GLY A 20 3.32 25.56 45.55
N ASN A 21 2.56 26.56 45.10
CA ASN A 21 1.27 26.38 44.40
C ASN A 21 1.48 25.89 42.95
N ALA A 22 2.20 24.79 42.80
CA ALA A 22 2.15 23.97 41.60
C ALA A 22 0.79 23.27 41.58
N ALA A 23 -0.21 23.92 40.97
CA ALA A 23 -1.48 23.27 40.66
C ALA A 23 -1.19 22.12 39.70
N VAL A 24 -1.07 20.90 40.24
CA VAL A 24 -0.88 19.67 39.46
C VAL A 24 -2.13 19.48 38.63
N SER A 25 -2.08 19.98 37.39
CA SER A 25 -3.11 19.73 36.40
C SER A 25 -3.09 18.24 36.09
N VAL A 26 -3.93 17.49 36.82
CA VAL A 26 -4.30 16.12 36.50
C VAL A 26 -5.05 16.18 35.18
N ARG A 27 -4.29 16.21 34.08
CA ARG A 27 -4.79 16.03 32.73
C ARG A 27 -5.51 14.69 32.74
N HIS A 28 -6.84 14.75 32.76
CA HIS A 28 -7.65 13.56 32.61
C HIS A 28 -7.23 12.94 31.28
N GLY A 29 -6.69 11.72 31.34
CA GLY A 29 -6.30 11.00 30.13
C GLY A 29 -7.51 10.93 29.21
N SER A 30 -7.34 11.28 27.94
CA SER A 30 -8.43 11.10 26.98
C SER A 30 -8.81 9.62 26.99
N TRP A 31 -10.09 9.32 27.19
CA TRP A 31 -10.62 7.95 27.13
C TRP A 31 -10.17 7.21 25.86
N TRP A 32 -9.88 7.96 24.80
CA TRP A 32 -9.50 7.48 23.47
C TRP A 32 -7.99 7.62 23.17
N SER A 33 -7.13 7.96 24.15
CA SER A 33 -5.68 8.17 23.91
C SER A 33 -4.91 6.92 23.48
N HIS A 34 -5.53 5.74 23.60
CA HIS A 34 -5.00 4.44 23.18
C HIS A 34 -5.59 3.95 21.84
N VAL A 35 -6.50 4.72 21.23
CA VAL A 35 -7.14 4.34 19.96
C VAL A 35 -6.20 4.69 18.81
N GLU A 36 -5.65 3.67 18.18
CA GLU A 36 -4.73 3.81 17.05
C GLU A 36 -5.44 4.37 15.80
N MET A 37 -4.67 5.04 14.94
CA MET A 37 -5.17 5.51 13.65
C MET A 37 -5.33 4.31 12.70
N GLY A 38 -6.58 4.00 12.34
CA GLY A 38 -6.89 2.93 11.39
C GLY A 38 -6.19 3.11 10.04
N PRO A 39 -5.81 2.01 9.35
CA PRO A 39 -5.09 2.09 8.09
C PRO A 39 -5.93 2.76 6.98
N PRO A 40 -5.32 3.57 6.10
CA PRO A 40 -6.03 4.25 5.02
C PRO A 40 -6.54 3.26 3.97
N ASP A 41 -7.78 3.44 3.52
CA ASP A 41 -8.37 2.61 2.47
C ASP A 41 -7.60 2.77 1.14
N ALA A 42 -7.23 1.62 0.55
CA ALA A 42 -6.38 1.55 -0.63
C ALA A 42 -7.02 2.12 -1.91
N ILE A 43 -8.34 2.32 -1.95
CA ILE A 43 -9.09 2.90 -3.08
C ILE A 43 -9.31 4.41 -2.86
N LEU A 44 -9.57 4.84 -1.62
CA LEU A 44 -9.69 6.25 -1.26
C LEU A 44 -8.38 7.01 -1.54
N GLY A 45 -7.23 6.47 -1.11
CA GLY A 45 -5.92 7.11 -1.33
C GLY A 45 -5.59 7.36 -2.81
N VAL A 46 -5.98 6.45 -3.71
CA VAL A 46 -5.85 6.60 -5.17
C VAL A 46 -6.69 7.78 -5.68
N THR A 47 -7.91 7.93 -5.16
CA THR A 47 -8.82 9.03 -5.53
C THR A 47 -8.34 10.38 -4.98
N GLU A 48 -7.75 10.41 -3.77
CA GLU A 48 -7.17 11.62 -3.19
C GLU A 48 -5.88 12.08 -3.87
N ALA A 49 -5.07 11.14 -4.37
CA ALA A 49 -3.91 11.46 -5.21
C ALA A 49 -4.35 12.07 -6.55
N PHE A 50 -5.28 11.41 -7.25
CA PHE A 50 -5.89 11.93 -8.49
C PHE A 50 -6.54 13.32 -8.31
N LYS A 51 -7.19 13.58 -7.18
CA LYS A 51 -7.79 14.90 -6.89
C LYS A 51 -6.75 16.02 -6.74
N ARG A 52 -5.57 15.72 -6.20
CA ARG A 52 -4.49 16.71 -5.96
C ARG A 52 -3.69 17.06 -7.20
N ASP A 53 -3.51 16.10 -8.11
CA ASP A 53 -2.79 16.31 -9.38
C ASP A 53 -3.46 17.41 -10.24
N GLN A 54 -2.66 18.19 -10.96
CA GLN A 54 -3.09 19.26 -11.86
C GLN A 54 -2.85 18.92 -13.35
N ASN A 55 -2.24 17.78 -13.68
CA ASN A 55 -2.04 17.34 -15.06
C ASN A 55 -3.41 17.19 -15.79
N PRO A 56 -3.65 17.89 -16.92
CA PRO A 56 -4.92 17.79 -17.64
C PRO A 56 -5.17 16.41 -18.30
N LYS A 57 -4.14 15.57 -18.44
CA LYS A 57 -4.25 14.21 -18.99
C LYS A 57 -4.51 13.11 -17.94
N LYS A 58 -4.61 13.46 -16.66
CA LYS A 58 -4.73 12.48 -15.56
C LYS A 58 -5.96 11.57 -15.69
N ILE A 59 -5.81 10.29 -15.37
CA ILE A 59 -6.89 9.29 -15.44
C ILE A 59 -7.13 8.68 -14.05
N ASN A 60 -8.40 8.53 -13.65
CA ASN A 60 -8.78 7.78 -12.45
C ASN A 60 -9.35 6.40 -12.82
N LEU A 61 -8.57 5.36 -12.57
CA LEU A 61 -8.95 3.96 -12.74
C LEU A 61 -9.19 3.26 -11.38
N GLY A 62 -9.11 3.97 -10.25
CA GLY A 62 -9.38 3.42 -8.93
C GLY A 62 -10.88 3.30 -8.61
N VAL A 63 -11.70 4.23 -9.10
CA VAL A 63 -13.12 4.40 -8.69
C VAL A 63 -14.03 3.28 -9.18
N GLY A 64 -14.65 2.56 -8.24
CA GLY A 64 -15.63 1.48 -8.48
C GLY A 64 -17.06 1.94 -8.72
N ALA A 65 -17.26 2.94 -9.59
CA ALA A 65 -18.57 3.43 -9.99
C ALA A 65 -18.58 3.85 -11.48
N TYR A 66 -19.65 3.53 -12.19
CA TYR A 66 -19.80 3.81 -13.63
C TYR A 66 -19.70 5.31 -13.96
N ARG A 67 -19.19 5.62 -15.16
CA ARG A 67 -19.10 6.96 -15.72
C ARG A 67 -19.52 6.94 -17.19
N ASP A 68 -20.01 8.08 -17.67
CA ASP A 68 -20.19 8.31 -19.11
C ASP A 68 -18.83 8.47 -19.83
N ASP A 69 -18.87 8.66 -21.15
CA ASP A 69 -17.65 8.86 -21.95
C ASP A 69 -16.97 10.24 -21.74
N ASN A 70 -17.56 11.11 -20.91
CA ASN A 70 -16.96 12.35 -20.43
C ASN A 70 -16.37 12.21 -19.02
N GLY A 71 -16.35 11.01 -18.45
CA GLY A 71 -15.84 10.74 -17.10
C GLY A 71 -16.73 11.27 -15.97
N LYS A 72 -17.99 11.63 -16.26
CA LYS A 72 -18.98 12.16 -15.31
C LYS A 72 -19.84 11.03 -14.71
N PRO A 73 -20.36 11.19 -13.47
CA PRO A 73 -21.41 10.31 -12.97
C PRO A 73 -22.61 10.30 -13.94
N PHE A 74 -23.18 9.13 -14.15
CA PHE A 74 -24.33 8.92 -15.05
C PHE A 74 -25.51 8.41 -14.24
N VAL A 75 -26.65 9.08 -14.37
CA VAL A 75 -27.95 8.64 -13.81
C VAL A 75 -28.78 8.12 -14.99
N LEU A 76 -29.39 6.95 -14.82
CA LEU A 76 -30.09 6.27 -15.91
C LEU A 76 -31.39 6.99 -16.26
N PRO A 77 -31.76 7.09 -17.55
CA PRO A 77 -33.09 7.56 -17.98
C PRO A 77 -34.27 6.91 -17.24
N SER A 78 -34.23 5.59 -17.00
CA SER A 78 -35.26 4.88 -16.23
C SER A 78 -35.36 5.35 -14.77
N VAL A 79 -34.23 5.70 -14.15
CA VAL A 79 -34.17 6.23 -12.77
C VAL A 79 -34.72 7.65 -12.72
N LEU A 80 -34.27 8.53 -13.62
CA LEU A 80 -34.78 9.91 -13.69
C LEU A 80 -36.30 9.94 -13.91
N LYS A 81 -36.83 9.02 -14.73
CA LYS A 81 -38.27 8.91 -14.96
C LYS A 81 -39.01 8.31 -13.76
N ALA A 82 -38.43 7.32 -13.07
CA ALA A 82 -38.98 6.79 -11.83
C ALA A 82 -39.02 7.85 -10.71
N GLU A 83 -37.98 8.67 -10.56
CA GLU A 83 -37.95 9.80 -9.62
C GLU A 83 -39.02 10.85 -9.94
N GLU A 84 -39.28 11.13 -11.22
CA GLU A 84 -40.40 11.98 -11.65
C GLU A 84 -41.77 11.37 -11.30
N ASN A 85 -41.99 10.10 -11.63
CA ASN A 85 -43.22 9.39 -11.28
C ASN A 85 -43.47 9.36 -9.76
N LEU A 86 -42.43 9.16 -8.95
CA LEU A 86 -42.54 9.12 -7.50
C LEU A 86 -42.75 10.51 -6.89
N ARG A 87 -42.21 11.55 -7.52
CA ARG A 87 -42.45 12.96 -7.17
C ARG A 87 -43.89 13.37 -7.45
N SER A 88 -44.45 13.00 -8.61
CA SER A 88 -45.84 13.35 -8.96
C SER A 88 -46.88 12.58 -8.12
N LYS A 89 -46.54 11.37 -7.63
CA LYS A 89 -47.38 10.60 -6.69
C LYS A 89 -47.44 11.18 -5.26
N GLY A 90 -46.62 12.19 -4.92
CA GLY A 90 -46.73 12.92 -3.64
C GLY A 90 -46.54 12.07 -2.38
N LEU A 91 -45.83 10.95 -2.47
CA LEU A 91 -45.80 9.93 -1.42
C LEU A 91 -45.16 10.42 -0.10
N ASP A 92 -45.67 9.87 1.00
CA ASP A 92 -45.24 10.06 2.40
C ASP A 92 -43.74 9.80 2.65
N LYS A 93 -43.30 9.98 3.90
CA LYS A 93 -41.95 9.61 4.36
C LYS A 93 -41.97 8.73 5.62
N GLU A 94 -42.99 7.88 5.74
CA GLU A 94 -43.17 7.01 6.90
C GLU A 94 -42.12 5.88 7.00
N TYR A 95 -41.98 5.33 8.21
CA TYR A 95 -41.05 4.22 8.46
C TYR A 95 -41.39 2.99 7.62
N SER A 96 -40.37 2.38 7.01
CA SER A 96 -40.53 1.09 6.34
C SER A 96 -40.79 -0.03 7.36
N PRO A 97 -41.44 -1.14 6.99
CA PRO A 97 -41.38 -2.37 7.77
C PRO A 97 -39.91 -2.79 8.00
N ILE A 98 -39.63 -3.56 9.05
CA ILE A 98 -38.26 -3.99 9.39
C ILE A 98 -37.59 -4.75 8.23
N SER A 99 -38.38 -5.51 7.46
CA SER A 99 -37.96 -6.21 6.24
C SER A 99 -37.86 -5.35 4.98
N GLY A 100 -38.21 -4.06 5.05
CA GLY A 100 -38.45 -3.20 3.89
C GLY A 100 -39.82 -3.45 3.23
N SER A 101 -40.02 -2.82 2.06
CA SER A 101 -41.25 -2.95 1.27
C SER A 101 -41.45 -4.39 0.73
N PRO A 102 -42.64 -5.00 0.87
CA PRO A 102 -42.92 -6.33 0.32
C PRO A 102 -42.74 -6.42 -1.20
N GLU A 103 -43.26 -5.44 -1.95
CA GLU A 103 -43.13 -5.43 -3.42
C GLU A 103 -41.68 -5.20 -3.85
N PHE A 104 -40.90 -4.37 -3.15
CA PHE A 104 -39.45 -4.25 -3.38
C PHE A 104 -38.75 -5.60 -3.21
N CYS A 105 -39.05 -6.32 -2.13
CA CYS A 105 -38.44 -7.62 -1.85
C CYS A 105 -38.78 -8.63 -2.96
N LYS A 106 -40.06 -8.75 -3.31
CA LYS A 106 -40.62 -9.61 -4.36
C LYS A 106 -40.01 -9.34 -5.75
N HIS A 107 -39.99 -8.08 -6.19
CA HIS A 107 -39.35 -7.71 -7.46
C HIS A 107 -37.85 -7.99 -7.47
N THR A 108 -37.17 -7.76 -6.34
CA THR A 108 -35.72 -7.97 -6.23
C THR A 108 -35.34 -9.45 -6.33
N ILE A 109 -36.06 -10.35 -5.65
CA ILE A 109 -35.74 -11.79 -5.72
C ILE A 109 -36.16 -12.41 -7.07
N ASN A 110 -37.30 -12.01 -7.65
CA ASN A 110 -37.70 -12.49 -8.98
C ASN A 110 -36.71 -12.04 -10.07
N LEU A 111 -36.14 -10.83 -9.97
CA LEU A 111 -35.08 -10.39 -10.86
C LEU A 111 -33.87 -11.33 -10.82
N ALA A 112 -33.49 -11.85 -9.66
CA ALA A 112 -32.38 -12.82 -9.55
C ALA A 112 -32.73 -14.19 -10.12
N LEU A 113 -33.88 -14.73 -9.74
CA LEU A 113 -34.24 -16.12 -9.99
C LEU A 113 -34.91 -16.36 -11.36
N GLY A 114 -35.37 -15.30 -12.03
CA GLY A 114 -36.26 -15.37 -13.19
C GLY A 114 -37.73 -15.44 -12.76
N ASP A 115 -38.62 -14.96 -13.63
CA ASP A 115 -40.07 -14.95 -13.40
C ASP A 115 -40.69 -16.38 -13.44
N ASP A 116 -39.91 -17.40 -13.81
CA ASP A 116 -40.22 -18.83 -13.86
C ASP A 116 -39.90 -19.62 -12.57
N ASN A 117 -39.33 -18.95 -11.56
CA ASN A 117 -38.80 -19.61 -10.37
C ASN A 117 -39.87 -20.26 -9.47
N GLN A 118 -39.51 -21.38 -8.84
CA GLN A 118 -40.37 -22.11 -7.90
C GLN A 118 -40.19 -21.70 -6.43
N VAL A 119 -39.27 -20.79 -6.13
CA VAL A 119 -38.95 -20.38 -4.74
C VAL A 119 -40.03 -19.43 -4.21
N VAL A 120 -40.35 -18.39 -4.97
CA VAL A 120 -41.21 -17.30 -4.53
C VAL A 120 -42.70 -17.67 -4.53
N PRO A 121 -43.26 -18.36 -5.55
CA PRO A 121 -44.65 -18.82 -5.51
C PRO A 121 -44.92 -19.81 -4.37
N ASN A 122 -43.92 -20.62 -4.01
CA ASN A 122 -44.01 -21.56 -2.89
C ASN A 122 -43.59 -20.95 -1.54
N GLY A 123 -43.29 -19.65 -1.46
CA GLY A 123 -42.99 -18.96 -0.20
C GLY A 123 -41.73 -19.45 0.52
N LEU A 124 -40.73 -19.92 -0.22
CA LEU A 124 -39.51 -20.54 0.31
C LEU A 124 -38.38 -19.53 0.60
N ASN A 125 -38.59 -18.23 0.34
CA ASN A 125 -37.58 -17.19 0.51
C ASN A 125 -37.84 -16.26 1.71
N SER A 126 -36.79 -16.03 2.50
CA SER A 126 -36.74 -15.04 3.56
C SER A 126 -36.00 -13.80 3.04
N THR A 127 -36.69 -13.03 2.18
CA THR A 127 -36.14 -11.80 1.58
C THR A 127 -36.40 -10.57 2.45
N VAL A 128 -35.37 -9.74 2.62
CA VAL A 128 -35.43 -8.44 3.28
C VAL A 128 -34.61 -7.39 2.52
N GLN A 129 -35.04 -6.14 2.55
CA GLN A 129 -34.25 -5.02 2.05
C GLN A 129 -33.03 -4.77 2.94
N GLY A 130 -31.86 -4.70 2.30
CA GLY A 130 -30.58 -4.37 2.93
C GLY A 130 -30.06 -3.01 2.51
N ILE A 131 -29.14 -2.45 3.29
CA ILE A 131 -28.45 -1.19 2.99
C ILE A 131 -27.38 -1.45 1.90
N SER A 132 -27.87 -1.67 0.68
CA SER A 132 -27.11 -2.12 -0.50
C SER A 132 -26.47 -3.50 -0.29
N GLY A 133 -25.63 -3.95 -1.24
CA GLY A 133 -24.90 -5.22 -1.11
C GLY A 133 -24.13 -5.34 0.20
N THR A 134 -23.48 -4.26 0.65
CA THR A 134 -22.78 -4.22 1.95
C THR A 134 -23.70 -4.52 3.14
N GLY A 135 -24.85 -3.86 3.23
CA GLY A 135 -25.81 -4.13 4.30
C GLY A 135 -26.42 -5.53 4.20
N SER A 136 -26.67 -6.00 2.98
CA SER A 136 -27.18 -7.36 2.72
C SER A 136 -26.19 -8.44 3.15
N LEU A 137 -24.90 -8.24 2.88
CA LEU A 137 -23.81 -9.07 3.37
C LEU A 137 -23.72 -9.02 4.92
N CYS A 138 -23.85 -7.84 5.54
CA CYS A 138 -23.89 -7.73 7.01
C CYS A 138 -25.06 -8.49 7.65
N ILE A 139 -26.26 -8.45 7.05
CA ILE A 139 -27.43 -9.21 7.52
C ILE A 139 -27.13 -10.71 7.44
N GLY A 140 -26.69 -11.20 6.28
CA GLY A 140 -26.36 -12.62 6.09
C GLY A 140 -25.22 -13.10 6.97
N ALA A 141 -24.18 -12.29 7.15
CA ALA A 141 -23.04 -12.58 8.03
C ALA A 141 -23.49 -12.75 9.48
N ASN A 142 -24.30 -11.82 10.00
CA ASN A 142 -24.85 -11.91 11.35
C ASN A 142 -25.81 -13.10 11.50
N PHE A 143 -26.70 -13.33 10.52
CA PHE A 143 -27.62 -14.47 10.54
C PHE A 143 -26.86 -15.81 10.57
N LEU A 144 -25.84 -15.99 9.72
CA LEU A 144 -25.04 -17.21 9.70
C LEU A 144 -24.19 -17.36 10.98
N SER A 145 -23.63 -16.26 11.49
CA SER A 145 -22.88 -16.26 12.76
C SER A 145 -23.73 -16.75 13.94
N HIS A 146 -24.98 -16.29 14.06
CA HIS A 146 -25.90 -16.78 15.09
C HIS A 146 -26.43 -18.18 14.77
N PHE A 147 -27.09 -18.37 13.61
CA PHE A 147 -28.01 -19.50 13.38
C PHE A 147 -27.48 -20.62 12.48
N PHE A 148 -26.37 -20.45 11.75
CA PHE A 148 -25.85 -21.53 10.89
C PHE A 148 -25.50 -22.79 11.72
N PRO A 149 -26.03 -23.98 11.40
CA PRO A 149 -25.80 -25.20 12.19
C PRO A 149 -24.46 -25.90 11.89
N GLY A 150 -23.74 -25.41 10.88
CA GLY A 150 -22.42 -25.90 10.51
C GLY A 150 -21.26 -25.13 11.15
N ARG A 151 -20.07 -25.29 10.57
CA ARG A 151 -18.86 -24.56 10.93
C ARG A 151 -19.05 -23.06 10.67
N LYS A 152 -18.71 -22.23 11.64
CA LYS A 152 -18.70 -20.75 11.53
C LYS A 152 -17.50 -20.24 10.72
N GLU A 153 -17.20 -20.95 9.64
CA GLU A 153 -16.07 -20.72 8.73
C GLU A 153 -16.63 -20.32 7.36
N ILE A 154 -16.17 -19.17 6.83
CA ILE A 154 -16.53 -18.70 5.50
C ILE A 154 -15.30 -18.63 4.60
N TYR A 155 -15.37 -19.32 3.48
CA TYR A 155 -14.30 -19.42 2.49
C TYR A 155 -14.52 -18.40 1.37
N LEU A 156 -13.52 -17.53 1.15
CA LEU A 156 -13.53 -16.47 0.13
C LEU A 156 -12.60 -16.81 -1.04
N PRO A 157 -12.91 -16.40 -2.28
CA PRO A 157 -11.97 -16.52 -3.39
C PRO A 157 -10.71 -15.67 -3.15
N THR A 158 -9.61 -16.03 -3.80
CA THR A 158 -8.32 -15.33 -3.69
C THR A 158 -7.89 -14.75 -5.04
N PRO A 159 -7.85 -13.42 -5.20
CA PRO A 159 -8.33 -12.37 -4.28
C PRO A 159 -9.88 -12.28 -4.24
N SER A 160 -10.43 -11.41 -3.40
CA SER A 160 -11.85 -11.02 -3.40
C SER A 160 -12.00 -9.54 -3.05
N TRP A 161 -13.23 -9.02 -3.01
CA TRP A 161 -13.48 -7.63 -2.63
C TRP A 161 -12.97 -7.38 -1.20
N GLY A 162 -12.09 -6.39 -1.05
CA GLY A 162 -11.31 -6.18 0.18
C GLY A 162 -12.13 -5.97 1.45
N ASN A 163 -13.41 -5.61 1.35
CA ASN A 163 -14.31 -5.47 2.49
C ASN A 163 -14.94 -6.79 2.98
N HIS A 164 -14.85 -7.90 2.22
CA HIS A 164 -15.38 -9.20 2.68
C HIS A 164 -14.70 -9.68 3.97
N THR A 165 -13.36 -9.68 4.00
CA THR A 165 -12.59 -10.12 5.18
C THR A 165 -12.94 -9.35 6.46
N PRO A 166 -12.93 -8.00 6.51
CA PRO A 166 -13.31 -7.26 7.71
C PRO A 166 -14.81 -7.40 8.04
N LEU A 167 -15.71 -7.44 7.04
CA LEU A 167 -17.15 -7.60 7.28
C LEU A 167 -17.48 -8.94 7.96
N PHE A 168 -16.96 -10.04 7.44
CA PHE A 168 -17.24 -11.36 8.00
C PHE A 168 -16.53 -11.59 9.35
N LYS A 169 -15.33 -11.05 9.55
CA LYS A 169 -14.67 -11.04 10.87
C LYS A 169 -15.43 -10.20 11.89
N LEU A 170 -15.97 -9.03 11.51
CA LEU A 170 -16.79 -8.18 12.37
C LEU A 170 -18.08 -8.87 12.83
N ALA A 171 -18.66 -9.72 11.98
CA ALA A 171 -19.80 -10.58 12.34
C ALA A 171 -19.40 -11.83 13.15
N GLY A 172 -18.12 -12.05 13.47
CA GLY A 172 -17.65 -13.20 14.25
C GLY A 172 -17.41 -14.49 13.45
N LEU A 173 -17.42 -14.46 12.11
CA LEU A 173 -17.09 -15.63 11.29
C LEU A 173 -15.58 -15.77 11.07
N THR A 174 -15.09 -17.00 11.13
CA THR A 174 -13.71 -17.35 10.77
C THR A 174 -13.54 -17.28 9.26
N VAL A 175 -12.88 -16.22 8.77
CA VAL A 175 -12.60 -16.05 7.34
C VAL A 175 -11.42 -16.92 6.91
N LYS A 176 -11.66 -17.76 5.90
CA LYS A 176 -10.67 -18.59 5.20
C LYS A 176 -10.68 -18.29 3.70
N GLN A 177 -9.79 -18.91 2.95
CA GLN A 177 -9.57 -18.66 1.53
C GLN A 177 -9.56 -19.95 0.71
N TYR A 178 -9.93 -19.82 -0.57
CA TYR A 178 -9.67 -20.80 -1.62
C TYR A 178 -9.05 -20.08 -2.84
N LYS A 179 -8.27 -20.80 -3.67
CA LYS A 179 -7.73 -20.25 -4.93
C LYS A 179 -8.84 -19.76 -5.87
N TYR A 180 -8.51 -18.82 -6.75
CA TYR A 180 -9.45 -18.35 -7.77
C TYR A 180 -8.75 -17.80 -9.01
N TYR A 181 -7.82 -16.87 -8.83
CA TYR A 181 -7.12 -16.19 -9.93
C TYR A 181 -5.69 -16.69 -10.09
N ASP A 182 -5.28 -17.00 -11.33
CA ASP A 182 -3.87 -17.27 -11.67
C ASP A 182 -3.18 -16.00 -12.21
N PRO A 183 -2.16 -15.45 -11.51
CA PRO A 183 -1.40 -14.30 -12.00
C PRO A 183 -0.56 -14.55 -13.26
N LYS A 184 -0.35 -15.80 -13.70
CA LYS A 184 0.41 -16.11 -14.92
C LYS A 184 -0.46 -15.94 -16.18
N THR A 185 -1.65 -16.52 -16.19
CA THR A 185 -2.63 -16.42 -17.29
C THR A 185 -3.55 -15.20 -17.18
N CYS A 186 -3.62 -14.55 -16.02
CA CYS A 186 -4.60 -13.51 -15.69
C CYS A 186 -6.08 -13.99 -15.78
N GLY A 187 -6.28 -15.31 -15.70
CA GLY A 187 -7.57 -16.00 -15.77
C GLY A 187 -7.92 -16.78 -14.50
N LEU A 188 -8.79 -17.78 -14.63
CA LEU A 188 -9.30 -18.60 -13.54
C LEU A 188 -8.37 -19.81 -13.28
N ASP A 189 -7.84 -19.94 -12.05
CA ASP A 189 -7.18 -21.16 -11.59
C ASP A 189 -8.24 -22.23 -11.28
N PHE A 190 -8.94 -22.71 -12.32
CA PHE A 190 -10.12 -23.56 -12.14
C PHE A 190 -9.78 -24.90 -11.45
N GLN A 191 -8.63 -25.51 -11.80
CA GLN A 191 -8.15 -26.68 -11.09
C GLN A 191 -7.86 -26.36 -9.62
N GLY A 192 -7.23 -25.21 -9.34
CA GLY A 192 -7.03 -24.72 -7.98
C GLY A 192 -8.32 -24.50 -7.18
N VAL A 193 -9.38 -24.00 -7.82
CA VAL A 193 -10.72 -23.85 -7.23
C VAL A 193 -11.28 -25.22 -6.85
N LEU A 194 -11.31 -26.18 -7.78
CA LEU A 194 -11.81 -27.55 -7.52
C LEU A 194 -10.98 -28.25 -6.42
N ASP A 195 -9.66 -28.18 -6.55
CA ASP A 195 -8.68 -28.71 -5.61
C ASP A 195 -8.95 -28.21 -4.20
N ASP A 196 -9.15 -26.91 -4.00
CA ASP A 196 -9.34 -26.34 -2.66
C ASP A 196 -10.75 -26.59 -2.13
N ILE A 197 -11.79 -26.46 -2.95
CA ILE A 197 -13.19 -26.75 -2.56
C ILE A 197 -13.34 -28.21 -2.13
N SER A 198 -12.65 -29.15 -2.81
CA SER A 198 -12.64 -30.57 -2.40
C SER A 198 -12.10 -30.79 -0.98
N LYS A 199 -11.21 -29.90 -0.51
CA LYS A 199 -10.57 -29.93 0.82
C LYS A 199 -11.32 -29.11 1.88
N ILE A 200 -12.26 -28.23 1.49
CA ILE A 200 -13.10 -27.50 2.44
C ILE A 200 -13.84 -28.54 3.32
N PRO A 201 -13.84 -28.39 4.66
CA PRO A 201 -14.59 -29.28 5.53
C PRO A 201 -16.10 -29.16 5.32
N GLU A 202 -16.82 -30.28 5.39
CA GLU A 202 -18.27 -30.30 5.23
C GLU A 202 -18.98 -29.37 6.22
N LYS A 203 -20.16 -28.87 5.81
CA LYS A 203 -20.96 -27.88 6.54
C LYS A 203 -20.19 -26.58 6.84
N SER A 204 -19.32 -26.15 5.93
CA SER A 204 -18.74 -24.79 5.92
C SER A 204 -19.50 -23.87 4.97
N ILE A 205 -19.30 -22.55 5.10
CA ILE A 205 -19.89 -21.54 4.20
C ILE A 205 -18.87 -21.24 3.08
N ILE A 206 -19.32 -21.10 1.83
CA ILE A 206 -18.51 -20.63 0.71
C ILE A 206 -19.14 -19.37 0.10
N LEU A 207 -18.35 -18.30 -0.02
CA LEU A 207 -18.79 -17.08 -0.70
C LEU A 207 -18.49 -17.17 -2.19
N LEU A 208 -19.49 -16.95 -3.03
CA LEU A 208 -19.40 -16.93 -4.48
C LEU A 208 -19.76 -15.54 -5.00
N HIS A 209 -19.08 -15.08 -6.06
CA HIS A 209 -19.54 -13.90 -6.81
C HIS A 209 -20.39 -14.41 -7.96
N ALA A 210 -21.63 -13.93 -8.09
CA ALA A 210 -22.56 -14.45 -9.10
C ALA A 210 -22.13 -14.12 -10.54
N CYS A 211 -21.53 -12.93 -10.73
CA CYS A 211 -20.92 -12.46 -11.98
C CYS A 211 -20.01 -11.23 -11.70
N ALA A 212 -19.16 -10.90 -12.67
CA ALA A 212 -18.17 -9.82 -12.64
C ALA A 212 -17.34 -9.79 -11.35
N HIS A 213 -16.63 -10.89 -11.08
CA HIS A 213 -15.84 -11.09 -9.86
C HIS A 213 -14.99 -9.86 -9.50
N ASN A 214 -15.19 -9.34 -8.29
CA ASN A 214 -14.48 -8.19 -7.78
C ASN A 214 -13.30 -8.67 -6.92
N PRO A 215 -12.03 -8.44 -7.29
CA PRO A 215 -11.57 -7.35 -8.18
C PRO A 215 -11.14 -7.73 -9.61
N THR A 216 -11.14 -9.02 -9.99
CA THR A 216 -10.39 -9.48 -11.17
C THR A 216 -11.12 -9.35 -12.51
N GLY A 217 -12.46 -9.35 -12.50
CA GLY A 217 -13.29 -9.47 -13.69
C GLY A 217 -13.32 -10.88 -14.30
N VAL A 218 -12.69 -11.88 -13.68
CA VAL A 218 -12.67 -13.27 -14.16
C VAL A 218 -13.85 -14.03 -13.58
N ASP A 219 -14.74 -14.57 -14.42
CA ASP A 219 -15.87 -15.42 -14.00
C ASP A 219 -15.70 -16.87 -14.52
N PRO A 220 -16.23 -17.90 -13.84
CA PRO A 220 -16.35 -19.24 -14.39
C PRO A 220 -17.33 -19.30 -15.55
N LYS A 221 -17.06 -20.19 -16.51
CA LYS A 221 -17.95 -20.51 -17.63
C LYS A 221 -19.19 -21.32 -17.19
N PRO A 222 -20.27 -21.39 -17.99
CA PRO A 222 -21.47 -22.17 -17.64
C PRO A 222 -21.20 -23.63 -17.24
N GLU A 223 -20.32 -24.31 -17.97
CA GLU A 223 -19.91 -25.69 -17.70
C GLU A 223 -19.12 -25.82 -16.39
N GLN A 224 -18.28 -24.83 -16.09
CA GLN A 224 -17.51 -24.75 -14.84
C GLN A 224 -18.43 -24.48 -13.64
N TRP A 225 -19.47 -23.65 -13.80
CA TRP A 225 -20.47 -23.41 -12.76
C TRP A 225 -21.27 -24.67 -12.41
N ALA A 226 -21.57 -25.54 -13.38
CA ALA A 226 -22.22 -26.83 -13.11
C ALA A 226 -21.32 -27.78 -12.31
N GLU A 227 -20.04 -27.89 -12.68
CA GLU A 227 -19.08 -28.69 -11.93
C GLU A 227 -18.87 -28.16 -10.49
N LEU A 228 -18.78 -26.83 -10.32
CA LEU A 228 -18.71 -26.20 -9.00
C LEU A 228 -19.96 -26.46 -8.16
N SER A 229 -21.15 -26.36 -8.76
CA SER A 229 -22.44 -26.66 -8.12
C SER A 229 -22.46 -28.10 -7.59
N GLN A 230 -22.16 -29.08 -8.45
CA GLN A 230 -22.08 -30.50 -8.08
C GLN A 230 -21.02 -30.77 -7.00
N LEU A 231 -19.83 -30.15 -7.08
CA LEU A 231 -18.80 -30.29 -6.06
C LEU A 231 -19.22 -29.71 -4.71
N ILE A 232 -19.79 -28.51 -4.70
CA ILE A 232 -20.31 -27.84 -3.49
C ILE A 232 -21.43 -28.66 -2.85
N LYS A 233 -22.31 -29.27 -3.66
CA LYS A 233 -23.37 -30.17 -3.20
C LYS A 233 -22.79 -31.44 -2.57
N LYS A 234 -21.88 -32.12 -3.28
CA LYS A 234 -21.17 -33.32 -2.81
C LYS A 234 -20.39 -33.06 -1.52
N LYS A 235 -19.83 -31.86 -1.36
CA LYS A 235 -19.09 -31.41 -0.17
C LYS A 235 -19.97 -30.85 0.95
N ASN A 236 -21.30 -30.82 0.77
CA ASN A 236 -22.26 -30.31 1.73
C ASN A 236 -21.87 -28.91 2.27
N LEU A 237 -21.52 -28.01 1.35
CA LEU A 237 -21.14 -26.63 1.67
C LEU A 237 -22.32 -25.69 1.42
N PHE A 238 -22.45 -24.66 2.25
CA PHE A 238 -23.52 -23.68 2.13
C PHE A 238 -23.09 -22.49 1.26
N PRO A 239 -23.67 -22.28 0.06
CA PRO A 239 -23.31 -21.19 -0.83
C PRO A 239 -23.94 -19.86 -0.40
N PHE A 240 -23.12 -18.80 -0.34
CA PHE A 240 -23.56 -17.42 -0.17
C PHE A 240 -23.10 -16.61 -1.39
N PHE A 241 -24.04 -16.15 -2.23
CA PHE A 241 -23.73 -15.33 -3.40
C PHE A 241 -23.72 -13.83 -3.07
N ASP A 242 -22.67 -13.11 -3.48
CA ASP A 242 -22.71 -11.66 -3.72
C ASP A 242 -23.04 -11.40 -5.20
N MET A 243 -24.10 -10.64 -5.45
CA MET A 243 -24.60 -10.29 -6.79
C MET A 243 -24.78 -8.78 -6.91
N ALA A 244 -23.65 -8.09 -7.10
CA ALA A 244 -23.58 -6.63 -7.16
C ALA A 244 -23.58 -6.01 -8.58
N TYR A 245 -23.63 -6.84 -9.63
CA TYR A 245 -23.43 -6.42 -11.03
C TYR A 245 -24.46 -6.97 -12.03
N GLN A 246 -25.58 -7.53 -11.58
CA GLN A 246 -26.56 -8.19 -12.46
C GLN A 246 -27.11 -7.27 -13.56
N GLY A 247 -26.93 -7.64 -14.82
CA GLY A 247 -27.26 -6.86 -16.02
C GLY A 247 -26.15 -5.89 -16.44
N PHE A 248 -25.26 -5.50 -15.52
CA PHE A 248 -24.13 -4.60 -15.77
C PHE A 248 -22.90 -5.35 -16.29
N ALA A 249 -22.80 -6.66 -16.10
CA ALA A 249 -21.64 -7.44 -16.53
C ALA A 249 -21.70 -7.76 -18.03
N SER A 250 -22.81 -8.35 -18.50
CA SER A 250 -22.97 -8.75 -19.90
C SER A 250 -24.05 -7.97 -20.69
N GLY A 251 -24.82 -7.11 -20.03
CA GLY A 251 -26.00 -6.46 -20.63
C GLY A 251 -27.27 -7.34 -20.60
N ASP A 252 -27.21 -8.52 -19.97
CA ASP A 252 -28.31 -9.47 -19.83
C ASP A 252 -28.44 -9.90 -18.36
N VAL A 253 -29.62 -9.65 -17.77
CA VAL A 253 -29.90 -9.92 -16.35
C VAL A 253 -30.03 -11.41 -16.02
N LEU A 254 -30.41 -12.26 -16.97
CA LEU A 254 -30.56 -13.71 -16.78
C LEU A 254 -29.23 -14.45 -17.01
N LYS A 255 -28.40 -13.96 -17.94
CA LYS A 255 -27.02 -14.42 -18.09
C LYS A 255 -26.19 -14.07 -16.84
N ASP A 256 -26.32 -12.84 -16.35
CA ASP A 256 -25.60 -12.36 -15.16
C ASP A 256 -26.10 -12.98 -13.82
N SER A 257 -27.22 -13.73 -13.82
CA SER A 257 -27.68 -14.52 -12.66
C SER A 257 -27.64 -16.03 -12.88
N LEU A 258 -27.01 -16.50 -13.98
CA LEU A 258 -26.97 -17.92 -14.36
C LEU A 258 -26.52 -18.84 -13.22
N ALA A 259 -25.44 -18.49 -12.51
CA ALA A 259 -24.92 -19.29 -11.40
C ALA A 259 -25.93 -19.45 -10.24
N VAL A 260 -26.64 -18.37 -9.89
CA VAL A 260 -27.67 -18.37 -8.85
C VAL A 260 -28.85 -19.26 -9.27
N ARG A 261 -29.33 -19.09 -10.52
CA ARG A 261 -30.45 -19.89 -11.07
C ARG A 261 -30.09 -21.37 -11.19
N LEU A 262 -28.85 -21.69 -11.56
CA LEU A 262 -28.33 -23.06 -11.66
C LEU A 262 -28.30 -23.76 -10.31
N PHE A 263 -27.73 -23.12 -9.28
CA PHE A 263 -27.65 -23.71 -7.93
C PHE A 263 -29.06 -23.96 -7.35
N ILE A 264 -30.01 -23.05 -7.56
CA ILE A 264 -31.42 -23.26 -7.18
C ILE A 264 -32.05 -24.43 -7.95
N LYS A 265 -31.85 -24.51 -9.27
CA LYS A 265 -32.34 -25.62 -10.11
C LYS A 265 -31.75 -26.98 -9.69
N GLU A 266 -30.50 -27.00 -9.24
CA GLU A 266 -29.84 -28.21 -8.72
C GLU A 266 -30.18 -28.50 -7.25
N GLY A 267 -31.08 -27.74 -6.63
CA GLY A 267 -31.60 -28.00 -5.29
C GLY A 267 -30.69 -27.56 -4.15
N HIS A 268 -29.94 -26.47 -4.33
CA HIS A 268 -29.20 -25.83 -3.24
C HIS A 268 -30.11 -24.85 -2.49
N HIS A 269 -30.08 -24.90 -1.16
CA HIS A 269 -30.47 -23.75 -0.33
C HIS A 269 -29.30 -22.77 -0.32
N ILE A 270 -29.59 -21.48 -0.55
CA ILE A 270 -28.56 -20.45 -0.74
C ILE A 270 -28.82 -19.24 0.17
N ALA A 271 -27.77 -18.50 0.49
CA ALA A 271 -27.86 -17.10 0.84
C ALA A 271 -27.50 -16.23 -0.39
N LEU A 272 -28.14 -15.06 -0.52
CA LEU A 272 -27.94 -14.15 -1.65
C LEU A 272 -27.97 -12.69 -1.16
N ALA A 273 -26.93 -11.92 -1.51
CA ALA A 273 -26.85 -10.48 -1.32
C ALA A 273 -26.94 -9.76 -2.67
N GLN A 274 -27.93 -8.91 -2.86
CA GLN A 274 -28.17 -8.14 -4.07
C GLN A 274 -27.91 -6.65 -3.86
N SER A 275 -27.41 -5.97 -4.90
CA SER A 275 -27.09 -4.54 -4.85
C SER A 275 -27.48 -3.80 -6.12
N PHE A 276 -28.33 -2.78 -6.00
CA PHE A 276 -28.74 -1.94 -7.14
C PHE A 276 -27.79 -0.78 -7.43
N ALA A 277 -26.67 -0.71 -6.70
CA ALA A 277 -25.73 0.41 -6.77
C ALA A 277 -25.08 0.59 -8.15
N LYS A 278 -24.87 -0.50 -8.92
CA LYS A 278 -24.25 -0.43 -10.25
C LYS A 278 -25.26 -0.50 -11.38
N ASN A 279 -26.10 -1.54 -11.41
CA ASN A 279 -27.02 -1.81 -12.51
C ASN A 279 -28.17 -0.78 -12.64
N MET A 280 -28.51 -0.06 -11.57
CA MET A 280 -29.39 1.12 -11.60
C MET A 280 -28.65 2.43 -11.26
N GLY A 281 -27.33 2.41 -11.08
CA GLY A 281 -26.56 3.59 -10.68
C GLY A 281 -26.91 4.16 -9.29
N LEU A 282 -27.68 3.45 -8.47
CA LEU A 282 -28.18 3.92 -7.16
C LEU A 282 -27.12 3.81 -6.05
N TYR A 283 -25.90 4.32 -6.32
CA TYR A 283 -24.75 4.24 -5.42
C TYR A 283 -25.04 4.87 -4.04
N GLY A 284 -25.58 6.09 -4.05
CA GLY A 284 -25.86 6.90 -2.86
C GLY A 284 -27.08 6.46 -2.07
N GLU A 285 -28.13 6.00 -2.75
CA GLU A 285 -29.41 5.57 -2.14
C GLU A 285 -29.33 4.33 -1.25
N ARG A 286 -28.19 3.62 -1.31
CA ARG A 286 -27.89 2.42 -0.52
C ARG A 286 -28.98 1.34 -0.58
N VAL A 287 -29.53 1.08 -1.76
CA VAL A 287 -30.59 0.06 -1.96
C VAL A 287 -30.04 -1.30 -2.42
N GLY A 288 -30.59 -2.38 -1.88
CA GLY A 288 -30.22 -3.78 -2.10
C GLY A 288 -31.11 -4.73 -1.27
N ALA A 289 -30.86 -6.03 -1.32
CA ALA A 289 -31.61 -7.03 -0.54
C ALA A 289 -30.74 -8.21 -0.09
N PHE A 290 -31.09 -8.79 1.05
CA PHE A 290 -30.64 -10.12 1.47
C PHE A 290 -31.79 -11.11 1.29
N THR A 291 -31.49 -12.29 0.74
CA THR A 291 -32.41 -13.43 0.71
C THR A 291 -31.73 -14.68 1.23
N LEU A 292 -32.44 -15.40 2.11
CA LEU A 292 -32.17 -16.81 2.39
C LEU A 292 -33.23 -17.67 1.68
N VAL A 293 -32.81 -18.78 1.06
CA VAL A 293 -33.73 -19.80 0.54
C VAL A 293 -33.77 -20.96 1.54
N ASN A 294 -34.97 -21.42 1.85
CA ASN A 294 -35.30 -22.38 2.91
C ASN A 294 -35.94 -23.64 2.28
N GLY A 295 -36.02 -24.74 3.03
CA GLY A 295 -36.66 -25.98 2.56
C GLY A 295 -38.19 -25.92 2.52
N ASP A 296 -38.81 -25.13 3.40
CA ASP A 296 -40.27 -24.99 3.49
C ASP A 296 -40.72 -23.58 3.95
N LYS A 297 -42.04 -23.36 3.95
CA LYS A 297 -42.69 -22.08 4.31
C LYS A 297 -42.57 -21.70 5.79
N ASP A 298 -42.52 -22.69 6.68
CA ASP A 298 -42.44 -22.51 8.13
C ASP A 298 -40.97 -22.25 8.55
N GLU A 299 -40.00 -22.93 7.93
CA GLU A 299 -38.59 -22.51 8.00
C GLU A 299 -38.40 -21.08 7.49
N ALA A 300 -38.98 -20.71 6.35
CA ALA A 300 -38.92 -19.33 5.84
C ALA A 300 -39.54 -18.32 6.83
N ALA A 301 -40.70 -18.63 7.42
CA ALA A 301 -41.31 -17.78 8.44
C ALA A 301 -40.42 -17.62 9.69
N ARG A 302 -39.82 -18.71 10.19
CA ARG A 302 -38.88 -18.69 11.31
C ARG A 302 -37.65 -17.83 10.99
N THR A 303 -36.95 -18.11 9.89
CA THR A 303 -35.70 -17.40 9.57
C THR A 303 -35.97 -15.91 9.28
N LEU A 304 -37.07 -15.57 8.59
CA LEU A 304 -37.47 -14.18 8.38
C LEU A 304 -37.75 -13.44 9.69
N SER A 305 -38.32 -14.09 10.71
CA SER A 305 -38.53 -13.47 12.02
C SER A 305 -37.21 -13.17 12.74
N GLN A 306 -36.25 -14.10 12.72
CA GLN A 306 -34.91 -13.89 13.29
C GLN A 306 -34.10 -12.83 12.53
N ILE A 307 -34.21 -12.77 11.20
CA ILE A 307 -33.58 -11.72 10.39
C ILE A 307 -34.13 -10.34 10.77
N LYS A 308 -35.44 -10.20 11.01
CA LYS A 308 -36.05 -8.96 11.52
C LYS A 308 -35.53 -8.58 12.92
N ILE A 309 -35.38 -9.56 13.82
CA ILE A 309 -34.81 -9.35 15.15
C ILE A 309 -33.36 -8.84 15.06
N LEU A 310 -32.53 -9.38 14.16
CA LEU A 310 -31.16 -8.90 13.91
C LEU A 310 -31.11 -7.49 13.30
N ILE A 311 -32.03 -7.14 12.39
CA ILE A 311 -32.07 -5.81 11.75
C ILE A 311 -32.46 -4.71 12.74
N ARG A 312 -33.41 -5.00 13.65
CA ARG A 312 -33.98 -4.01 14.57
C ARG A 312 -32.94 -3.22 15.39
N PRO A 313 -31.90 -3.81 16.02
CA PRO A 313 -30.84 -3.07 16.69
C PRO A 313 -29.75 -2.53 15.76
N MET A 314 -29.58 -3.06 14.54
CA MET A 314 -28.56 -2.56 13.60
C MET A 314 -28.94 -1.19 13.01
N TYR A 315 -30.20 -1.04 12.55
CA TYR A 315 -30.67 0.21 11.91
C TYR A 315 -32.20 0.40 11.95
N SER A 316 -32.94 -0.34 12.81
CA SER A 316 -34.41 -0.32 12.91
C SER A 316 -35.17 -0.80 11.66
N ASN A 317 -35.14 -0.05 10.57
CA ASN A 317 -35.79 -0.35 9.30
C ASN A 317 -35.05 0.35 8.13
N PRO A 318 -35.10 -0.18 6.90
CA PRO A 318 -34.27 0.28 5.79
C PRO A 318 -34.84 1.51 5.05
N PRO A 319 -33.99 2.30 4.35
CA PRO A 319 -34.39 3.57 3.73
C PRO A 319 -35.35 3.38 2.54
N ILE A 320 -36.42 4.17 2.50
CA ILE A 320 -37.53 3.99 1.55
C ILE A 320 -37.27 4.49 0.13
N ASN A 321 -36.37 5.47 -0.09
CA ASN A 321 -36.31 6.22 -1.35
C ASN A 321 -35.81 5.37 -2.53
N GLY A 322 -34.59 4.85 -2.45
CA GLY A 322 -34.06 3.91 -3.45
C GLY A 322 -34.91 2.66 -3.64
N ALA A 323 -35.57 2.16 -2.59
CA ALA A 323 -36.48 1.02 -2.70
C ALA A 323 -37.74 1.34 -3.54
N ARG A 324 -38.34 2.52 -3.33
CA ARG A 324 -39.45 3.01 -4.16
C ARG A 324 -39.02 3.19 -5.62
N ILE A 325 -37.82 3.70 -5.89
CA ILE A 325 -37.26 3.80 -7.26
C ILE A 325 -37.14 2.42 -7.92
N VAL A 326 -36.57 1.43 -7.23
CA VAL A 326 -36.44 0.06 -7.75
C VAL A 326 -37.81 -0.59 -7.97
N THR A 327 -38.77 -0.40 -7.06
CA THR A 327 -40.15 -0.90 -7.24
C THR A 327 -40.86 -0.24 -8.41
N GLU A 328 -40.72 1.07 -8.61
CA GLU A 328 -41.28 1.79 -9.75
C GLU A 328 -40.73 1.25 -11.08
N ILE A 329 -39.40 1.02 -11.16
CA ILE A 329 -38.75 0.49 -12.36
C ILE A 329 -39.13 -0.98 -12.62
N LEU A 330 -39.11 -1.85 -11.62
CA LEU A 330 -39.34 -3.29 -11.81
C LEU A 330 -40.82 -3.69 -11.85
N GLY A 331 -41.72 -2.84 -11.31
CA GLY A 331 -43.17 -3.03 -11.32
C GLY A 331 -43.88 -2.43 -12.54
N ASN A 332 -43.29 -1.41 -13.20
CA ASN A 332 -43.82 -0.86 -14.44
C ASN A 332 -43.13 -1.51 -15.67
N PRO A 333 -43.86 -2.17 -16.60
CA PRO A 333 -43.25 -2.85 -17.75
C PRO A 333 -42.44 -1.93 -18.67
N GLU A 334 -42.89 -0.69 -18.87
CA GLU A 334 -42.24 0.28 -19.77
C GLU A 334 -40.91 0.78 -19.18
N LEU A 335 -40.85 1.05 -17.88
CA LEU A 335 -39.63 1.39 -17.15
C LEU A 335 -38.70 0.18 -16.99
N LYS A 336 -39.21 -1.04 -16.77
CA LYS A 336 -38.41 -2.28 -16.79
C LYS A 336 -37.73 -2.44 -18.16
N LYS A 337 -38.47 -2.19 -19.25
CA LYS A 337 -37.95 -2.20 -20.63
C LYS A 337 -36.90 -1.11 -20.87
N GLN A 338 -37.14 0.13 -20.44
CA GLN A 338 -36.15 1.21 -20.55
C GLN A 338 -34.89 0.91 -19.74
N TRP A 339 -35.04 0.42 -18.50
CA TRP A 339 -33.91 0.06 -17.66
C TRP A 339 -33.04 -1.06 -18.26
N LEU A 340 -33.65 -2.05 -18.93
CA LEU A 340 -32.90 -3.08 -19.65
C LEU A 340 -32.08 -2.51 -20.82
N VAL A 341 -32.59 -1.48 -21.51
CA VAL A 341 -31.81 -0.71 -22.51
C VAL A 341 -30.69 0.09 -21.84
N ASP A 342 -30.97 0.79 -20.75
CA ASP A 342 -30.00 1.62 -20.04
C ASP A 342 -28.83 0.79 -19.48
N VAL A 343 -29.12 -0.33 -18.82
CA VAL A 343 -28.08 -1.20 -18.22
C VAL A 343 -27.26 -1.92 -19.30
N LYS A 344 -27.90 -2.33 -20.41
CA LYS A 344 -27.18 -2.86 -21.58
C LYS A 344 -26.29 -1.81 -22.20
N GLY A 345 -26.74 -0.57 -22.35
CA GLY A 345 -25.91 0.54 -22.85
C GLY A 345 -24.66 0.80 -21.99
N MET A 346 -24.77 0.65 -20.67
CA MET A 346 -23.61 0.71 -19.77
C MET A 346 -22.64 -0.47 -19.99
N ALA A 347 -23.16 -1.70 -20.11
CA ALA A 347 -22.35 -2.89 -20.34
C ALA A 347 -21.65 -2.87 -21.71
N ASP A 348 -22.37 -2.52 -22.78
CA ASP A 348 -21.84 -2.41 -24.14
C ASP A 348 -20.72 -1.36 -24.23
N ARG A 349 -20.83 -0.23 -23.50
CA ARG A 349 -19.73 0.74 -23.41
C ARG A 349 -18.49 0.15 -22.74
N ILE A 350 -18.66 -0.60 -21.65
CA ILE A 350 -17.55 -1.24 -20.92
C ILE A 350 -16.87 -2.32 -21.77
N ILE A 351 -17.63 -3.12 -22.51
CA ILE A 351 -17.13 -4.12 -23.47
C ILE A 351 -16.37 -3.45 -24.63
N SER A 352 -16.90 -2.33 -25.14
CA SER A 352 -16.26 -1.52 -26.18
C SER A 352 -14.88 -1.02 -25.73
N VAL A 353 -14.78 -0.34 -24.57
CA VAL A 353 -13.48 0.20 -24.10
C VAL A 353 -12.48 -0.89 -23.69
N ARG A 354 -12.92 -2.10 -23.32
CA ARG A 354 -12.04 -3.27 -23.18
C ARG A 354 -11.38 -3.67 -24.51
N THR A 355 -12.20 -3.81 -25.55
CA THR A 355 -11.74 -4.10 -26.91
C THR A 355 -10.79 -3.01 -27.41
N THR A 356 -11.18 -1.73 -27.31
CA THR A 356 -10.33 -0.60 -27.75
C THR A 356 -9.02 -0.49 -26.96
N LEU A 357 -9.00 -0.81 -25.67
CA LEU A 357 -7.76 -0.82 -24.87
C LEU A 357 -6.79 -1.91 -25.35
N ARG A 358 -7.27 -3.15 -25.48
CA ARG A 358 -6.49 -4.29 -26.01
C ARG A 358 -5.96 -4.01 -27.41
N ASP A 359 -6.79 -3.48 -28.29
CA ASP A 359 -6.44 -3.26 -29.69
C ASP A 359 -5.47 -2.07 -29.84
N ASN A 360 -5.59 -1.03 -29.02
CA ASN A 360 -4.58 0.03 -28.94
C ASN A 360 -3.26 -0.44 -28.32
N LEU A 361 -3.26 -1.40 -27.39
CA LEU A 361 -2.02 -2.00 -26.86
C LEU A 361 -1.26 -2.77 -27.95
N LYS A 362 -1.99 -3.47 -28.82
CA LYS A 362 -1.45 -4.10 -30.03
C LYS A 362 -0.96 -3.07 -31.05
N LYS A 363 -1.71 -1.98 -31.27
CA LYS A 363 -1.33 -0.84 -32.13
C LYS A 363 -0.04 -0.15 -31.68
N ASN A 364 0.18 -0.04 -30.37
CA ASN A 364 1.44 0.46 -29.79
C ASN A 364 2.59 -0.56 -29.86
N GLY A 365 2.38 -1.75 -30.42
CA GLY A 365 3.44 -2.76 -30.58
C GLY A 365 3.77 -3.54 -29.30
N SER A 366 2.85 -3.66 -28.35
CA SER A 366 3.08 -4.50 -27.16
C SER A 366 3.20 -5.98 -27.55
N THR A 367 4.26 -6.64 -27.10
CA THR A 367 4.54 -8.07 -27.32
C THR A 367 4.01 -8.98 -26.21
N ARG A 368 3.46 -8.39 -25.13
CA ARG A 368 2.76 -9.10 -24.06
C ARG A 368 1.35 -9.45 -24.52
N ASP A 369 0.82 -10.60 -24.09
CA ASP A 369 -0.60 -10.92 -24.30
C ASP A 369 -1.50 -10.06 -23.39
N TRP A 370 -2.61 -9.61 -23.97
CA TRP A 370 -3.64 -8.77 -23.35
C TRP A 370 -5.06 -9.31 -23.63
N SER A 371 -5.19 -10.54 -24.12
CA SER A 371 -6.45 -11.31 -24.28
C SER A 371 -7.40 -11.15 -23.08
N HIS A 372 -6.85 -11.31 -21.87
CA HIS A 372 -7.54 -11.19 -20.58
C HIS A 372 -8.30 -9.87 -20.39
N ILE A 373 -7.91 -8.77 -21.05
CA ILE A 373 -8.67 -7.50 -20.97
C ILE A 373 -10.09 -7.66 -21.56
N THR A 374 -10.25 -8.49 -22.59
CA THR A 374 -11.54 -8.78 -23.22
C THR A 374 -12.22 -10.06 -22.71
N ASP A 375 -11.45 -11.00 -22.16
CA ASP A 375 -12.01 -12.22 -21.58
C ASP A 375 -12.56 -11.97 -20.15
N GLN A 376 -12.02 -10.97 -19.45
CA GLN A 376 -12.58 -10.45 -18.20
C GLN A 376 -13.80 -9.55 -18.46
N ILE A 377 -14.80 -9.62 -17.57
CA ILE A 377 -16.12 -8.99 -17.70
C ILE A 377 -16.39 -7.92 -16.63
N GLY A 378 -17.42 -7.09 -16.84
CA GLY A 378 -17.88 -6.10 -15.87
C GLY A 378 -16.91 -4.94 -15.60
N MET A 379 -17.04 -4.28 -14.44
CA MET A 379 -16.41 -2.98 -14.19
C MET A 379 -14.88 -3.02 -14.02
N PHE A 380 -14.30 -4.14 -13.57
CA PHE A 380 -12.89 -4.21 -13.18
C PHE A 380 -12.09 -5.16 -14.07
N CYS A 381 -10.82 -4.80 -14.32
CA CYS A 381 -9.84 -5.63 -15.00
C CYS A 381 -8.62 -5.78 -14.09
N PHE A 382 -8.20 -7.03 -13.84
CA PHE A 382 -6.87 -7.30 -13.29
C PHE A 382 -5.90 -7.35 -14.48
N THR A 383 -5.16 -6.26 -14.68
CA THR A 383 -4.27 -6.08 -15.84
C THR A 383 -3.05 -6.99 -15.83
N GLY A 384 -2.67 -7.50 -14.65
CA GLY A 384 -1.38 -8.16 -14.43
C GLY A 384 -0.19 -7.18 -14.47
N LEU A 385 -0.41 -5.88 -14.30
CA LEU A 385 0.64 -4.89 -14.07
C LEU A 385 1.23 -5.07 -12.66
N LYS A 386 2.56 -4.96 -12.55
CA LYS A 386 3.29 -5.07 -11.28
C LYS A 386 3.34 -3.71 -10.56
N ALA A 387 3.54 -3.72 -9.25
CA ALA A 387 3.62 -2.49 -8.45
C ALA A 387 4.59 -1.41 -9.00
N PRO A 388 5.80 -1.73 -9.54
CA PRO A 388 6.66 -0.73 -10.16
C PRO A 388 6.09 -0.16 -11.48
N GLU A 389 5.41 -0.99 -12.27
CA GLU A 389 4.75 -0.58 -13.53
C GLU A 389 3.56 0.36 -13.22
N VAL A 390 2.80 0.06 -12.17
CA VAL A 390 1.74 0.91 -11.59
C VAL A 390 2.30 2.24 -11.04
N GLU A 391 3.45 2.19 -10.37
CA GLU A 391 4.11 3.39 -9.84
C GLU A 391 4.61 4.30 -10.97
N ARG A 392 5.18 3.74 -12.04
CA ARG A 392 5.54 4.48 -13.26
C ARG A 392 4.30 5.11 -13.92
N LEU A 393 3.20 4.38 -14.09
CA LEU A 393 1.93 4.93 -14.59
C LEU A 393 1.43 6.13 -13.78
N THR A 394 1.57 6.06 -12.45
CA THR A 394 1.16 7.14 -11.55
C THR A 394 2.09 8.35 -11.63
N LYS A 395 3.42 8.13 -11.71
CA LYS A 395 4.44 9.20 -11.68
C LYS A 395 4.72 9.86 -13.04
N GLU A 396 4.74 9.08 -14.12
CA GLU A 396 5.13 9.52 -15.47
C GLU A 396 3.92 9.94 -16.31
N PHE A 397 2.75 9.34 -16.08
CA PHE A 397 1.56 9.51 -16.93
C PHE A 397 0.30 10.02 -16.19
N SER A 398 0.37 10.25 -14.87
CA SER A 398 -0.78 10.63 -14.04
C SER A 398 -1.98 9.66 -14.13
N ILE A 399 -1.71 8.36 -14.28
CA ILE A 399 -2.73 7.32 -14.36
C ILE A 399 -2.84 6.61 -13.00
N TYR A 400 -3.96 6.83 -12.33
CA TYR A 400 -4.18 6.46 -10.93
C TYR A 400 -5.00 5.16 -10.82
N LEU A 401 -4.33 4.08 -10.40
CA LEU A 401 -4.86 2.73 -10.21
C LEU A 401 -4.35 2.12 -8.90
N THR A 402 -4.89 0.97 -8.46
CA THR A 402 -4.41 0.30 -7.23
C THR A 402 -3.14 -0.52 -7.48
N LYS A 403 -2.31 -0.68 -6.43
CA LYS A 403 -0.96 -1.30 -6.51
C LYS A 403 -0.94 -2.77 -6.96
N ASP A 404 -2.09 -3.43 -6.96
CA ASP A 404 -2.34 -4.80 -7.44
C ASP A 404 -2.58 -4.88 -8.96
N GLY A 405 -2.59 -3.75 -9.67
CA GLY A 405 -2.85 -3.70 -11.11
C GLY A 405 -4.33 -3.74 -11.48
N ARG A 406 -5.26 -3.56 -10.52
CA ARG A 406 -6.69 -3.40 -10.84
C ARG A 406 -6.93 -2.06 -11.53
N ILE A 407 -7.62 -2.09 -12.66
CA ILE A 407 -8.22 -0.89 -13.26
C ILE A 407 -9.75 -0.99 -13.29
N SER A 408 -10.41 0.16 -13.13
CA SER A 408 -11.84 0.34 -13.35
C SER A 408 -12.07 0.79 -14.79
N MET A 409 -12.66 -0.08 -15.60
CA MET A 409 -12.99 0.20 -17.01
C MET A 409 -14.04 1.34 -17.13
N ALA A 410 -14.76 1.65 -16.05
CA ALA A 410 -15.60 2.83 -15.97
C ALA A 410 -14.81 4.15 -16.17
N GLY A 411 -13.56 4.22 -15.74
CA GLY A 411 -12.69 5.39 -15.92
C GLY A 411 -12.05 5.52 -17.31
N VAL A 412 -12.21 4.50 -18.16
CA VAL A 412 -11.73 4.50 -19.55
C VAL A 412 -12.81 5.07 -20.47
N THR A 413 -12.42 5.96 -21.38
CA THR A 413 -13.29 6.65 -22.34
C THR A 413 -12.64 6.69 -23.72
N SER A 414 -13.43 6.95 -24.77
CA SER A 414 -12.92 7.11 -26.15
C SER A 414 -11.78 8.14 -26.24
N LYS A 415 -11.81 9.14 -25.37
CA LYS A 415 -10.88 10.29 -25.30
C LYS A 415 -9.57 9.99 -24.57
N ASN A 416 -9.52 8.92 -23.77
CA ASN A 416 -8.33 8.59 -22.94
C ASN A 416 -7.74 7.19 -23.20
N VAL A 417 -8.46 6.29 -23.87
CA VAL A 417 -8.07 4.89 -24.06
C VAL A 417 -6.76 4.72 -24.87
N GLU A 418 -6.49 5.59 -25.85
CA GLU A 418 -5.23 5.56 -26.60
C GLU A 418 -4.03 6.02 -25.75
N TYR A 419 -4.21 7.07 -24.94
CA TYR A 419 -3.16 7.53 -24.01
C TYR A 419 -2.89 6.49 -22.91
N LEU A 420 -3.94 5.82 -22.41
CA LEU A 420 -3.82 4.71 -21.47
C LEU A 420 -3.07 3.52 -22.08
N ALA A 421 -3.40 3.12 -23.30
CA ALA A 421 -2.72 2.02 -24.00
C ALA A 421 -1.24 2.35 -24.26
N HIS A 422 -0.94 3.57 -24.69
CA HIS A 422 0.44 4.05 -24.87
C HIS A 422 1.22 4.03 -23.54
N ALA A 423 0.66 4.59 -22.47
CA ALA A 423 1.31 4.58 -21.16
C ALA A 423 1.55 3.17 -20.61
N ILE A 424 0.58 2.25 -20.76
CA ILE A 424 0.74 0.84 -20.38
C ILE A 424 1.82 0.15 -21.22
N HIS A 425 1.92 0.45 -22.52
CA HIS A 425 3.04 -0.01 -23.34
C HIS A 425 4.38 0.52 -22.81
N GLU A 426 4.51 1.82 -22.58
CA GLU A 426 5.76 2.45 -22.11
C GLU A 426 6.27 1.95 -20.75
N VAL A 427 5.38 1.51 -19.86
CA VAL A 427 5.80 0.90 -18.57
C VAL A 427 6.08 -0.61 -18.66
N THR A 428 5.53 -1.31 -19.66
CA THR A 428 5.71 -2.77 -19.83
C THR A 428 6.74 -3.16 -20.88
N ASN A 429 7.13 -2.25 -21.78
CA ASN A 429 8.15 -2.49 -22.80
C ASN A 429 9.53 -2.69 -22.14
N VAL A 430 10.23 -3.75 -22.55
CA VAL A 430 11.57 -4.08 -22.02
C VAL A 430 12.61 -3.04 -22.48
N PHE A 431 12.42 -2.40 -23.64
CA PHE A 431 13.37 -1.44 -24.21
C PHE A 431 13.22 -0.01 -23.70
N SER A 432 12.03 0.43 -23.26
CA SER A 432 11.86 1.76 -22.65
C SER A 432 12.63 1.87 -21.33
N ASN A 433 12.72 0.77 -20.57
CA ASN A 433 13.58 0.61 -19.39
C ASN A 433 15.10 0.69 -19.71
N VAL A 434 15.51 0.77 -20.99
CA VAL A 434 16.90 0.92 -21.45
C VAL A 434 17.17 2.31 -22.05
N GLN A 435 16.14 3.13 -22.29
CA GLN A 435 16.25 4.29 -23.20
C GLN A 435 16.75 5.60 -22.56
N PHE A 436 17.31 5.54 -21.35
CA PHE A 436 18.02 6.67 -20.72
C PHE A 436 19.47 6.33 -20.37
N HIS A 437 20.32 6.07 -21.39
CA HIS A 437 21.71 6.54 -21.50
C HIS A 437 22.35 6.11 -22.85
N ARG A 438 22.08 6.86 -23.93
CA ARG A 438 22.82 6.74 -25.21
C ARG A 438 23.87 7.85 -25.37
N THR A 439 24.83 7.90 -24.44
CA THR A 439 26.07 8.67 -24.61
C THR A 439 27.13 7.75 -25.19
N LYS A 440 27.73 8.12 -26.35
CA LYS A 440 28.78 7.31 -26.99
C LYS A 440 30.00 7.20 -26.07
N LEU A 441 30.35 5.98 -25.65
CA LEU A 441 31.67 5.65 -25.10
C LEU A 441 32.44 4.81 -26.13
N GLN A 442 33.62 5.29 -26.55
CA GLN A 442 34.53 4.54 -27.42
C GLN A 442 35.23 3.43 -26.62
N VAL A 443 34.88 2.17 -26.88
CA VAL A 443 35.52 1.02 -26.24
C VAL A 443 36.84 0.67 -26.97
N GLN A 444 37.87 1.51 -26.77
CA GLN A 444 39.25 1.23 -27.20
C GLN A 444 40.28 1.78 -26.19
N SER A 445 40.37 1.18 -25.00
CA SER A 445 41.47 1.45 -24.05
C SER A 445 41.68 0.38 -22.96
N ILE A 446 40.60 -0.26 -22.49
CA ILE A 446 40.61 -1.04 -21.23
C ILE A 446 41.44 -2.35 -21.28
N LEU A 447 41.74 -2.90 -22.47
CA LEU A 447 42.50 -4.16 -22.62
C LEU A 447 44.04 -3.99 -22.64
N LYS A 448 44.60 -2.96 -21.99
CA LYS A 448 46.06 -2.72 -21.97
C LYS A 448 46.66 -2.35 -20.62
N GLN A 449 46.13 -2.89 -19.51
CA GLN A 449 46.72 -2.71 -18.17
C GLN A 449 46.81 -3.99 -17.30
N SER A 450 46.76 -5.18 -17.90
CA SER A 450 46.83 -6.48 -17.23
C SER A 450 48.19 -7.19 -17.34
N ARG A 451 49.30 -6.45 -17.48
CA ARG A 451 50.69 -6.98 -17.46
C ARG A 451 51.67 -5.99 -16.84
N ASN A 452 51.94 -6.13 -15.54
CA ASN A 452 53.27 -5.98 -14.91
C ASN A 452 53.19 -6.22 -13.39
N PHE A 453 53.09 -7.49 -13.00
CA PHE A 453 53.33 -7.90 -11.61
C PHE A 453 54.84 -7.92 -11.35
N ARG A 454 55.44 -6.84 -10.85
CA ARG A 454 56.78 -6.90 -10.24
C ARG A 454 56.97 -5.93 -9.07
N ARG A 455 57.31 -6.57 -7.95
CA ARG A 455 57.65 -6.05 -6.63
C ARG A 455 58.75 -4.97 -6.70
N ILE A 456 58.43 -3.73 -6.31
CA ILE A 456 59.39 -2.73 -5.82
C ILE A 456 58.98 -2.37 -4.40
N ARG A 457 59.93 -2.26 -3.48
CA ARG A 457 59.70 -1.99 -2.05
C ARG A 457 60.68 -0.90 -1.59
N ASN A 458 60.43 0.34 -1.99
CA ASN A 458 61.19 1.50 -1.54
C ASN A 458 60.50 2.12 -0.30
N PRO A 459 61.24 2.39 0.80
CA PRO A 459 60.66 2.85 2.06
C PRO A 459 60.57 4.39 2.15
N GLU A 460 60.11 5.08 1.09
CA GLU A 460 60.04 6.55 1.10
C GLU A 460 58.99 7.10 0.10
N GLU A 461 57.71 6.79 0.32
CA GLU A 461 56.60 7.43 -0.40
C GLU A 461 55.91 8.50 0.47
N THR A 462 56.02 9.75 0.05
CA THR A 462 55.23 10.85 0.60
C THR A 462 53.76 10.66 0.24
N VAL A 463 52.88 10.72 1.25
CA VAL A 463 51.43 10.55 1.06
C VAL A 463 50.88 11.79 0.32
N ARG A 464 50.87 11.72 -1.02
CA ARG A 464 50.40 12.80 -1.89
C ARG A 464 48.95 13.14 -1.58
N SER A 465 48.73 14.35 -1.05
CA SER A 465 47.40 14.94 -0.93
C SER A 465 46.71 14.97 -2.31
N PRO A 466 45.43 14.56 -2.43
CA PRO A 466 44.65 14.74 -3.66
C PRO A 466 44.27 16.22 -3.90
N PHE A 467 44.65 17.12 -3.00
CA PHE A 467 44.49 18.56 -3.11
C PHE A 467 45.88 19.21 -3.28
N ALA A 468 46.05 19.98 -4.35
CA ALA A 468 47.30 20.66 -4.65
C ALA A 468 47.67 21.68 -3.55
N ASN A 469 48.98 21.91 -3.40
CA ASN A 469 49.58 22.94 -2.53
C ASN A 469 49.41 22.74 -1.00
N VAL A 470 49.29 21.49 -0.53
CA VAL A 470 49.53 21.17 0.89
C VAL A 470 50.48 19.98 1.04
N GLU A 471 51.70 20.27 1.47
CA GLU A 471 52.60 19.26 2.05
C GLU A 471 52.16 18.95 3.49
N VAL A 472 52.10 17.67 3.84
CA VAL A 472 51.69 17.22 5.17
C VAL A 472 52.94 16.83 5.95
N GLN A 473 53.30 17.62 6.97
CA GLN A 473 54.45 17.33 7.82
C GLN A 473 54.32 15.95 8.50
N HIS A 474 55.29 15.07 8.23
CA HIS A 474 55.49 13.84 9.00
C HIS A 474 55.65 14.18 10.48
N SER A 475 54.77 13.67 11.34
CA SER A 475 54.65 14.13 12.73
C SER A 475 54.30 13.01 13.71
N GLY A 476 55.36 12.34 14.20
CA GLY A 476 55.35 11.53 15.42
C GLY A 476 54.93 10.06 15.27
N PRO A 477 55.41 9.18 16.18
CA PRO A 477 55.03 7.76 16.20
C PRO A 477 53.55 7.57 16.59
N THR A 478 52.93 6.52 16.06
CA THR A 478 51.51 6.17 16.29
C THR A 478 51.28 5.63 17.71
N ASN A 479 51.19 6.54 18.68
CA ASN A 479 50.98 6.21 20.09
C ASN A 479 49.66 5.44 20.32
N GLY A 480 49.75 4.17 20.74
CA GLY A 480 48.61 3.26 20.95
C GLY A 480 47.56 3.76 21.95
N SER A 481 47.90 4.67 22.87
CA SER A 481 46.90 5.30 23.76
C SER A 481 45.82 6.11 23.00
N LYS A 482 46.08 6.50 21.74
CA LYS A 482 45.06 7.10 20.86
C LYS A 482 43.91 6.15 20.53
N ILE A 483 44.14 4.82 20.52
CA ILE A 483 43.08 3.81 20.25
C ILE A 483 41.99 3.90 21.32
N TRP A 484 42.38 3.85 22.60
CA TRP A 484 41.43 3.97 23.73
C TRP A 484 40.64 5.28 23.70
N LYS A 485 41.27 6.41 23.32
CA LYS A 485 40.56 7.69 23.14
C LYS A 485 39.52 7.62 22.01
N GLY A 486 39.83 6.93 20.91
CA GLY A 486 38.89 6.68 19.82
C GLY A 486 37.72 5.78 20.20
N ILE A 487 37.98 4.69 20.93
CA ILE A 487 36.95 3.76 21.44
C ILE A 487 35.99 4.50 22.39
N ILE A 488 36.52 5.14 23.43
CA ILE A 488 35.73 5.86 24.45
C ILE A 488 34.87 6.94 23.78
N PHE A 489 35.45 7.70 22.83
CA PHE A 489 34.70 8.70 22.08
C PHE A 489 33.59 8.08 21.22
N ALA A 490 33.87 6.99 20.49
CA ALA A 490 32.87 6.36 19.64
C ALA A 490 31.68 5.80 20.46
N THR A 491 31.95 5.14 21.59
CA THR A 491 30.91 4.63 22.49
C THR A 491 30.09 5.77 23.10
N ALA A 492 30.75 6.81 23.64
CA ALA A 492 30.07 7.94 24.27
C ALA A 492 29.25 8.76 23.26
N PHE A 493 29.81 9.03 22.07
CA PHE A 493 29.11 9.74 21.00
C PHE A 493 27.88 8.97 20.52
N SER A 494 28.01 7.65 20.29
CA SER A 494 26.88 6.83 19.82
C SER A 494 25.78 6.78 20.89
N GLY A 495 26.13 6.51 22.15
CA GLY A 495 25.16 6.52 23.25
C GLY A 495 24.42 7.85 23.40
N ALA A 496 25.14 8.98 23.36
CA ALA A 496 24.55 10.31 23.38
C ALA A 496 23.66 10.59 22.15
N THR A 497 24.02 10.07 20.97
CA THR A 497 23.25 10.25 19.73
C THR A 497 21.93 9.49 19.78
N TYR A 498 21.91 8.25 20.29
CA TYR A 498 20.65 7.49 20.47
C TYR A 498 19.76 8.10 21.55
N VAL A 499 20.30 8.48 22.71
CA VAL A 499 19.55 9.21 23.76
C VAL A 499 18.96 10.50 23.20
N GLY A 500 19.74 11.25 22.41
CA GLY A 500 19.28 12.44 21.69
C GLY A 500 18.15 12.13 20.71
N ALA A 501 18.25 11.07 19.92
CA ALA A 501 17.21 10.65 18.98
C ALA A 501 15.90 10.28 19.69
N THR A 502 15.96 9.50 20.78
CA THR A 502 14.79 9.17 21.59
C THR A 502 14.14 10.42 22.21
N ILE A 503 14.93 11.38 22.69
CA ILE A 503 14.43 12.66 23.20
C ILE A 503 13.77 13.49 22.09
N PHE A 504 14.40 13.62 20.91
CA PHE A 504 13.81 14.36 19.78
C PHE A 504 12.56 13.70 19.20
N GLU A 505 12.48 12.37 19.19
CA GLU A 505 11.29 11.63 18.81
C GLU A 505 10.14 11.87 19.81
N TYR A 506 10.42 11.76 21.11
CA TYR A 506 9.46 12.08 22.18
C TYR A 506 8.96 13.54 22.06
N GLU A 507 9.86 14.50 21.90
CA GLU A 507 9.51 15.91 21.74
C GLU A 507 8.73 16.20 20.46
N ARG A 508 9.05 15.54 19.34
CA ARG A 508 8.28 15.61 18.09
C ARG A 508 6.85 15.09 18.30
N ILE A 509 6.70 13.92 18.92
CA ILE A 509 5.40 13.30 19.21
C ILE A 509 4.59 14.25 20.10
N ARG A 510 5.17 14.69 21.22
CA ARG A 510 4.60 15.67 22.15
C ARG A 510 4.14 16.94 21.44
N ALA A 511 5.02 17.59 20.68
CA ALA A 511 4.71 18.82 19.96
C ALA A 511 3.61 18.66 18.90
N ASN A 512 3.54 17.50 18.23
CA ASN A 512 2.48 17.20 17.27
C ASN A 512 1.13 16.99 17.97
N THR A 513 1.08 16.28 19.11
CA THR A 513 -0.14 16.14 19.93
C THR A 513 -0.67 17.52 20.38
N PHE A 514 0.21 18.41 20.84
CA PHE A 514 -0.18 19.78 21.22
C PHE A 514 -0.64 20.63 20.02
N LYS A 515 -0.04 20.49 18.83
CA LYS A 515 -0.48 21.19 17.60
C LYS A 515 -1.85 20.72 17.12
N GLY A 516 -2.15 19.42 17.23
CA GLY A 516 -3.48 18.88 16.91
C GLY A 516 -4.59 19.56 17.72
N TYR A 517 -4.35 19.80 19.00
CA TYR A 517 -5.29 20.49 19.89
C TYR A 517 -5.53 21.97 19.51
N LYS A 518 -4.51 22.67 19.00
CA LYS A 518 -4.59 24.11 18.72
C LYS A 518 -5.20 24.44 17.35
N ASN A 519 -5.04 23.55 16.36
CA ASN A 519 -5.55 23.77 15.00
C ASN A 519 -7.07 23.52 14.84
N PHE A 520 -7.78 23.10 15.89
CA PHE A 520 -9.24 22.97 15.86
C PHE A 520 -9.96 24.32 15.79
N TYR A 521 -9.31 25.40 16.25
CA TYR A 521 -9.75 26.78 16.04
C TYR A 521 -8.77 27.50 15.09
N TRP A 522 -9.32 28.08 14.03
CA TRP A 522 -8.63 28.83 12.95
C TRP A 522 -7.68 28.04 12.03
N SER A 523 -8.12 27.87 10.78
CA SER A 523 -7.25 27.57 9.63
C SER A 523 -7.58 28.47 8.42
N SER A 524 -7.49 29.78 8.61
CA SER A 524 -7.32 30.69 7.47
C SER A 524 -5.89 30.53 6.93
N LYS A 525 -5.73 29.76 5.85
CA LYS A 525 -4.45 29.63 5.14
C LYS A 525 -4.39 30.67 4.03
N ALA A 526 -3.68 31.77 4.28
CA ALA A 526 -3.39 32.76 3.26
C ALA A 526 -2.64 32.12 2.07
N THR A 527 -3.14 32.35 0.86
CA THR A 527 -2.61 31.78 -0.38
C THR A 527 -1.30 32.47 -0.75
N VAL A 528 -0.17 31.98 -0.24
CA VAL A 528 1.15 32.36 -0.73
C VAL A 528 1.29 31.85 -2.16
N ILE A 529 1.53 32.74 -3.12
CA ILE A 529 1.70 32.45 -4.56
C ILE A 529 3.16 32.69 -4.96
N GLY A 530 3.62 32.01 -6.03
CA GLY A 530 4.95 32.18 -6.62
C GLY A 530 5.96 31.11 -6.20
N TRP A 531 7.25 31.34 -6.47
CA TRP A 531 8.30 30.32 -6.29
C TRP A 531 8.42 29.79 -4.86
N ARG A 532 8.13 30.61 -3.84
CA ARG A 532 8.09 30.20 -2.42
C ARG A 532 6.96 29.22 -2.09
N ALA A 533 5.88 29.22 -2.87
CA ALA A 533 4.84 28.20 -2.79
C ALA A 533 5.34 26.91 -3.43
N GLN A 534 5.85 26.99 -4.67
CA GLN A 534 6.36 25.83 -5.41
C GLN A 534 7.46 25.06 -4.65
N THR A 535 8.43 25.76 -4.04
CA THR A 535 9.50 25.12 -3.25
C THR A 535 8.99 24.52 -1.93
N ARG A 536 8.09 25.20 -1.23
CA ARG A 536 7.42 24.66 -0.02
C ARG A 536 6.60 23.42 -0.37
N ASP A 537 5.86 23.47 -1.47
CA ASP A 537 4.92 22.43 -1.85
C ASP A 537 5.69 21.20 -2.39
N TRP A 538 6.76 21.39 -3.17
CA TRP A 538 7.75 20.35 -3.49
C TRP A 538 8.30 19.69 -2.23
N TRP A 539 8.86 20.47 -1.30
CA TRP A 539 9.41 19.97 -0.03
C TRP A 539 8.35 19.22 0.79
N SER A 540 7.10 19.68 0.77
CA SER A 540 5.96 19.05 1.46
C SER A 540 5.50 17.71 0.85
N ASN A 541 5.86 17.44 -0.41
CA ASN A 541 5.55 16.18 -1.10
C ASN A 541 6.67 15.14 -1.00
N LEU A 542 7.91 15.54 -0.69
CA LEU A 542 8.99 14.59 -0.37
C LEU A 542 8.63 13.73 0.84
N SER A 543 9.01 12.45 0.82
CA SER A 543 8.97 11.57 1.99
C SER A 543 9.97 12.01 3.06
N GLU A 544 9.78 11.55 4.32
CA GLU A 544 10.77 11.81 5.37
C GLU A 544 12.16 11.22 5.03
N GLY A 545 12.21 10.10 4.30
CA GLY A 545 13.45 9.51 3.81
C GLY A 545 14.20 10.42 2.82
N GLU A 546 13.48 10.98 1.84
CA GLU A 546 14.05 11.96 0.91
C GLU A 546 14.46 13.25 1.63
N ARG A 547 13.64 13.78 2.55
CA ARG A 547 13.99 14.98 3.35
C ARG A 547 15.29 14.79 4.15
N MET A 548 15.42 13.65 4.83
CA MET A 548 16.65 13.32 5.56
C MET A 548 17.85 13.17 4.63
N TRP A 549 17.66 12.55 3.46
CA TRP A 549 18.70 12.51 2.43
C TRP A 549 19.11 13.91 1.97
N TYR A 550 18.16 14.80 1.66
CA TYR A 550 18.47 16.18 1.23
C TYR A 550 19.26 16.95 2.29
N PHE A 551 18.95 16.80 3.58
CA PHE A 551 19.74 17.42 4.65
C PHE A 551 21.18 16.90 4.71
N ILE A 552 21.37 15.58 4.65
CA ILE A 552 22.72 14.97 4.66
C ILE A 552 23.49 15.34 3.40
N CYS A 553 22.85 15.28 2.23
CA CYS A 553 23.42 15.64 0.93
C CYS A 553 23.85 17.11 0.90
N PHE A 554 23.01 18.04 1.40
CA PHE A 554 23.35 19.46 1.51
C PHE A 554 24.56 19.69 2.42
N ALA A 555 24.64 19.04 3.59
CA ALA A 555 25.80 19.13 4.47
C ALA A 555 27.09 18.63 3.80
N ASN A 556 27.01 17.50 3.09
CA ASN A 556 28.14 16.95 2.30
C ASN A 556 28.57 17.90 1.17
N VAL A 557 27.63 18.54 0.46
CA VAL A 557 27.92 19.53 -0.58
C VAL A 557 28.61 20.77 0.00
N LEU A 558 28.14 21.29 1.15
CA LEU A 558 28.80 22.42 1.82
C LEU A 558 30.26 22.10 2.21
N VAL A 559 30.49 20.91 2.80
CA VAL A 559 31.85 20.46 3.15
C VAL A 559 32.71 20.24 1.90
N PHE A 560 32.16 19.67 0.83
CA PHE A 560 32.84 19.53 -0.46
C PHE A 560 33.24 20.87 -1.10
N LEU A 561 32.41 21.91 -0.96
CA LEU A 561 32.71 23.27 -1.41
C LEU A 561 33.77 23.94 -0.50
N ALA A 562 33.73 23.71 0.81
CA ALA A 562 34.75 24.19 1.75
C ALA A 562 36.16 23.68 1.40
N TRP A 563 36.29 22.42 0.95
CA TRP A 563 37.55 21.86 0.42
C TRP A 563 38.10 22.58 -0.82
N ARG A 564 37.29 23.37 -1.53
CA ARG A 564 37.69 24.15 -2.72
C ARG A 564 38.26 25.54 -2.40
N ILE A 565 38.24 25.95 -1.12
CA ILE A 565 38.79 27.25 -0.67
C ILE A 565 40.20 27.02 -0.12
N PRO A 566 41.28 27.45 -0.81
CA PRO A 566 42.65 27.10 -0.42
C PRO A 566 43.02 27.54 1.00
N LYS A 567 42.54 28.73 1.43
CA LYS A 567 42.75 29.24 2.80
C LYS A 567 42.16 28.35 3.90
N TRP A 568 41.23 27.45 3.58
CA TRP A 568 40.61 26.55 4.55
C TRP A 568 41.22 25.14 4.53
N GLN A 569 41.96 24.75 3.50
CA GLN A 569 42.49 23.39 3.34
C GLN A 569 43.31 22.87 4.54
N PRO A 570 44.16 23.65 5.22
CA PRO A 570 44.84 23.19 6.44
C PRO A 570 43.87 22.85 7.60
N ILE A 571 42.77 23.60 7.73
CA ILE A 571 41.71 23.33 8.71
C ILE A 571 40.94 22.06 8.30
N MET A 572 40.64 21.91 7.00
CA MET A 572 39.97 20.72 6.47
C MET A 572 40.82 19.46 6.66
N ILE A 573 42.14 19.52 6.46
CA ILE A 573 43.05 18.38 6.70
C ILE A 573 43.20 18.05 8.19
N LYS A 574 43.12 19.05 9.07
CA LYS A 574 43.23 18.83 10.53
C LYS A 574 41.94 18.29 11.17
N TYR A 575 40.78 18.72 10.69
CA TYR A 575 39.48 18.45 11.33
C TYR A 575 38.51 17.63 10.49
N PHE A 576 38.63 17.63 9.16
CA PHE A 576 37.68 17.03 8.21
C PHE A 576 38.25 15.81 7.47
N SER A 577 39.42 15.30 7.86
CA SER A 577 39.90 13.96 7.53
C SER A 577 40.53 13.29 8.77
N THR A 578 40.40 11.98 8.89
CA THR A 578 41.01 11.21 9.99
C THR A 578 42.42 10.79 9.62
N ASN A 579 43.37 11.00 10.54
CA ASN A 579 44.76 10.57 10.41
C ASN A 579 45.30 10.22 11.81
N PRO A 580 45.75 8.97 12.06
CA PRO A 580 46.31 8.56 13.35
C PRO A 580 47.50 9.40 13.86
N ALA A 581 48.26 10.05 12.97
CA ALA A 581 49.34 10.95 13.36
C ALA A 581 48.82 12.25 14.00
N SER A 582 47.64 12.73 13.59
CA SER A 582 47.05 14.02 14.02
C SER A 582 47.01 14.19 15.53
N SER A 583 47.23 15.42 15.99
CA SER A 583 47.03 15.84 17.39
C SER A 583 45.55 15.90 17.78
N VAL A 584 44.63 15.93 16.82
CA VAL A 584 43.18 15.86 17.04
C VAL A 584 42.68 14.49 16.58
N THR A 585 42.16 13.69 17.50
CA THR A 585 41.67 12.32 17.21
C THR A 585 40.15 12.23 17.09
N CYS A 586 39.42 12.78 18.07
CA CYS A 586 37.99 12.51 18.22
C CYS A 586 37.10 13.26 17.21
N LEU A 587 37.18 14.60 17.16
CA LEU A 587 36.32 15.41 16.29
C LEU A 587 36.40 15.04 14.79
N PRO A 588 37.58 14.70 14.23
CA PRO A 588 37.67 14.17 12.86
C PRO A 588 36.84 12.92 12.59
N MET A 589 36.64 12.04 13.58
CA MET A 589 35.83 10.82 13.41
C MET A 589 34.34 11.12 13.11
N VAL A 590 33.86 12.31 13.47
CA VAL A 590 32.54 12.82 13.06
C VAL A 590 32.66 13.53 11.72
N LEU A 591 33.53 14.54 11.64
CA LEU A 591 33.55 15.47 10.51
C LEU A 591 34.07 14.84 9.20
N SER A 592 34.91 13.81 9.25
CA SER A 592 35.40 13.13 8.04
C SER A 592 34.29 12.39 7.27
N MET A 593 33.15 12.07 7.90
CA MET A 593 32.03 11.44 7.19
C MET A 593 31.34 12.37 6.18
N PHE A 594 31.58 13.68 6.25
CA PHE A 594 31.02 14.66 5.30
C PHE A 594 31.98 15.04 4.15
N SER A 595 33.24 14.58 4.22
CA SER A 595 34.33 15.03 3.34
C SER A 595 34.55 14.13 2.13
N HIS A 596 34.69 14.74 0.95
CA HIS A 596 34.81 14.02 -0.33
C HIS A 596 35.90 14.66 -1.21
N TYR A 597 36.86 13.85 -1.70
CA TYR A 597 38.01 14.36 -2.47
C TYR A 597 37.65 14.84 -3.88
N ASN A 598 36.74 14.14 -4.57
CA ASN A 598 36.24 14.52 -5.90
C ASN A 598 34.72 14.38 -6.00
N LEU A 599 34.15 14.96 -7.07
CA LEU A 599 32.71 15.00 -7.30
C LEU A 599 32.10 13.59 -7.48
N TRP A 600 32.86 12.65 -8.07
CA TRP A 600 32.40 11.28 -8.29
C TRP A 600 32.24 10.50 -6.98
N HIS A 601 33.16 10.66 -6.01
CA HIS A 601 33.05 10.05 -4.69
C HIS A 601 31.86 10.63 -3.90
N LEU A 602 31.63 11.95 -4.00
CA LEU A 602 30.43 12.58 -3.43
C LEU A 602 29.14 12.04 -4.07
N ALA A 603 29.09 12.02 -5.41
CA ALA A 603 27.92 11.57 -6.16
C ALA A 603 27.60 10.09 -5.90
N ALA A 604 28.61 9.21 -5.88
CA ALA A 604 28.43 7.78 -5.58
C ALA A 604 27.90 7.56 -4.16
N ASN A 605 28.51 8.21 -3.15
CA ASN A 605 28.06 8.08 -1.77
C ASN A 605 26.64 8.62 -1.57
N MET A 606 26.34 9.80 -2.11
CA MET A 606 24.99 10.36 -1.99
C MET A 606 23.96 9.56 -2.80
N TYR A 607 24.31 8.97 -3.94
CA TYR A 607 23.45 8.05 -4.67
C TYR A 607 23.11 6.81 -3.84
N VAL A 608 24.10 6.11 -3.30
CA VAL A 608 23.86 4.90 -2.49
C VAL A 608 23.05 5.24 -1.24
N LEU A 609 23.35 6.36 -0.57
CA LEU A 609 22.53 6.81 0.55
C LEU A 609 21.06 7.05 0.12
N HIS A 610 20.82 7.68 -1.03
CA HIS A 610 19.46 7.91 -1.54
C HIS A 610 18.69 6.59 -1.74
N SER A 611 19.33 5.57 -2.32
CA SER A 611 18.73 4.26 -2.58
C SER A 611 18.22 3.55 -1.32
N PHE A 612 18.83 3.80 -0.15
CA PHE A 612 18.49 3.10 1.11
C PHE A 612 17.80 3.99 2.16
N SER A 613 17.94 5.32 2.11
CA SER A 613 17.29 6.26 3.04
C SER A 613 15.77 6.08 3.13
N GLY A 614 15.10 5.82 2.00
CA GLY A 614 13.64 5.62 1.97
C GLY A 614 13.18 4.43 2.83
N ALA A 615 13.85 3.28 2.68
CA ALA A 615 13.56 2.08 3.47
C ALA A 615 13.98 2.26 4.94
N ALA A 616 15.19 2.80 5.18
CA ALA A 616 15.75 2.93 6.51
C ALA A 616 14.97 3.92 7.39
N VAL A 617 14.57 5.09 6.86
CA VAL A 617 13.71 6.04 7.59
C VAL A 617 12.29 5.49 7.79
N SER A 618 11.78 4.66 6.89
CA SER A 618 10.45 4.04 7.04
C SER A 618 10.41 2.96 8.13
N TYR A 619 11.55 2.31 8.42
CA TYR A 619 11.65 1.30 9.49
C TYR A 619 12.05 1.92 10.83
N LEU A 620 13.08 2.76 10.85
CA LEU A 620 13.66 3.33 12.08
C LEU A 620 12.94 4.59 12.58
N GLY A 621 12.22 5.29 11.70
CA GLY A 621 11.95 6.71 11.91
C GLY A 621 13.20 7.57 11.64
N ARG A 622 12.99 8.86 11.38
CA ARG A 622 14.04 9.78 10.90
C ARG A 622 15.10 10.13 11.94
N GLU A 623 14.75 10.16 13.22
CA GLU A 623 15.66 10.46 14.34
C GLU A 623 16.60 9.28 14.58
N HIS A 624 16.08 8.05 14.68
CA HIS A 624 16.91 6.85 14.83
C HIS A 624 17.68 6.50 13.55
N PHE A 625 17.16 6.80 12.35
CA PHE A 625 17.95 6.76 11.10
C PHE A 625 19.19 7.66 11.18
N LEU A 626 19.03 8.90 11.65
CA LEU A 626 20.16 9.82 11.84
C LEU A 626 21.13 9.29 12.91
N ALA A 627 20.63 8.66 13.97
CA ALA A 627 21.45 8.04 15.00
C ALA A 627 22.29 6.86 14.47
N VAL A 628 21.69 5.97 13.66
CA VAL A 628 22.42 4.90 12.97
C VAL A 628 23.49 5.51 12.07
N TYR A 629 23.12 6.43 11.16
CA TYR A 629 24.05 7.04 10.20
C TYR A 629 25.27 7.69 10.89
N LEU A 630 25.04 8.55 11.90
CA LEU A 630 26.11 9.24 12.61
C LEU A 630 27.00 8.27 13.40
N SER A 631 26.40 7.29 14.09
CA SER A 631 27.15 6.30 14.88
C SER A 631 27.97 5.37 13.98
N SER A 632 27.40 4.89 12.87
CA SER A 632 28.10 4.13 11.83
C SER A 632 29.33 4.88 11.32
N GLY A 633 29.21 6.18 11.04
CA GLY A 633 30.34 7.01 10.56
C GLY A 633 31.48 7.16 11.58
N VAL A 634 31.15 7.32 12.86
CA VAL A 634 32.14 7.44 13.95
C VAL A 634 32.80 6.10 14.26
N ILE A 635 32.05 4.99 14.24
CA ILE A 635 32.58 3.65 14.50
C ILE A 635 33.41 3.14 13.31
N SER A 636 32.98 3.39 12.07
CA SER A 636 33.81 3.28 10.86
C SER A 636 35.18 3.99 11.05
N SER A 637 35.14 5.24 11.49
CA SER A 637 36.35 6.04 11.71
C SER A 637 37.22 5.49 12.86
N MET A 638 36.62 4.86 13.87
CA MET A 638 37.32 4.19 14.97
C MET A 638 38.04 2.93 14.49
N PHE A 639 37.38 2.10 13.67
CA PHE A 639 37.97 0.90 13.06
C PHE A 639 39.13 1.25 12.11
N SER A 640 38.95 2.24 11.23
CA SER A 640 40.00 2.70 10.32
C SER A 640 41.25 3.20 11.06
N ASN A 641 41.07 4.06 12.07
CA ASN A 641 42.18 4.53 12.90
C ASN A 641 42.89 3.38 13.63
N THR A 642 42.13 2.44 14.19
CA THR A 642 42.67 1.28 14.92
C THR A 642 43.48 0.36 13.99
N TYR A 643 42.93 0.00 12.83
CA TYR A 643 43.62 -0.79 11.81
C TYR A 643 44.92 -0.13 11.32
N LYS A 644 44.90 1.19 11.09
CA LYS A 644 46.08 1.95 10.66
C LYS A 644 47.16 2.04 11.75
N ILE A 645 46.80 2.17 13.02
CA ILE A 645 47.76 2.15 14.13
C ILE A 645 48.38 0.75 14.30
N LEU A 646 47.55 -0.31 14.31
CA LEU A 646 48.01 -1.69 14.49
C LEU A 646 48.95 -2.17 13.37
N LEU A 647 48.76 -1.70 12.14
CA LEU A 647 49.62 -2.04 10.99
C LEU A 647 50.66 -0.97 10.66
N ASN A 648 50.84 0.04 11.53
CA ASN A 648 51.71 1.21 11.34
C ASN A 648 51.62 1.82 9.92
N ARG A 649 50.39 2.06 9.44
CA ARG A 649 50.12 2.67 8.12
C ARG A 649 49.76 4.14 8.26
N HIS A 650 50.26 4.95 7.34
CA HIS A 650 49.97 6.38 7.26
C HIS A 650 49.06 6.64 6.06
N GLY A 651 47.92 7.32 6.28
CA GLY A 651 46.96 7.58 5.21
C GLY A 651 45.63 8.13 5.75
N PHE A 652 45.15 9.20 5.12
CA PHE A 652 43.89 9.85 5.50
C PHE A 652 42.68 8.94 5.27
N SER A 653 41.62 9.11 6.08
CA SER A 653 40.26 8.69 5.70
C SER A 653 39.33 9.88 5.63
N LEU A 654 38.43 9.85 4.64
CA LEU A 654 37.34 10.81 4.44
C LEU A 654 36.29 10.20 3.50
N GLY A 655 35.02 10.40 3.81
CA GLY A 655 33.89 9.91 3.01
C GLY A 655 32.71 9.46 3.86
N ALA A 656 31.51 9.65 3.34
CA ALA A 656 30.28 9.13 3.94
C ALA A 656 30.16 7.60 3.85
N SER A 657 31.02 6.94 3.06
CA SER A 657 30.91 5.52 2.72
C SER A 657 30.84 4.58 3.94
N GLY A 658 31.57 4.84 5.02
CA GLY A 658 31.44 4.05 6.27
C GLY A 658 30.08 4.23 6.99
N ALA A 659 29.52 5.45 6.99
CA ALA A 659 28.18 5.70 7.51
C ALA A 659 27.10 5.03 6.64
N ILE A 660 27.28 5.07 5.33
CA ILE A 660 26.42 4.42 4.33
C ILE A 660 26.50 2.90 4.46
N MET A 661 27.68 2.33 4.72
CA MET A 661 27.84 0.89 4.93
C MET A 661 27.05 0.37 6.13
N GLY A 662 26.88 1.18 7.19
CA GLY A 662 25.97 0.82 8.29
C GLY A 662 24.50 0.83 7.89
N ILE A 663 24.04 1.87 7.20
CA ILE A 663 22.66 1.92 6.66
C ILE A 663 22.39 0.78 5.67
N LEU A 664 23.36 0.44 4.81
CA LEU A 664 23.28 -0.67 3.88
C LEU A 664 23.23 -2.02 4.61
N ALA A 665 24.13 -2.24 5.57
CA ALA A 665 24.17 -3.46 6.36
C ALA A 665 22.86 -3.70 7.13
N PHE A 666 22.34 -2.65 7.77
CA PHE A 666 21.05 -2.67 8.46
C PHE A 666 19.90 -3.10 7.54
N ILE A 667 19.78 -2.52 6.35
CA ILE A 667 18.74 -2.94 5.39
C ILE A 667 18.98 -4.37 4.89
N CYS A 668 20.25 -4.79 4.72
CA CYS A 668 20.57 -6.14 4.28
C CYS A 668 20.37 -7.22 5.37
N THR A 669 20.41 -6.89 6.65
CA THR A 669 20.08 -7.82 7.76
C THR A 669 18.59 -7.85 8.08
N GLN A 670 17.89 -6.72 8.03
CA GLN A 670 16.43 -6.67 8.24
C GLN A 670 15.64 -7.24 7.05
N PHE A 671 16.16 -7.15 5.83
CA PHE A 671 15.47 -7.59 4.61
C PHE A 671 16.36 -8.49 3.72
N PRO A 672 16.86 -9.63 4.23
CA PRO A 672 17.91 -10.42 3.58
C PRO A 672 17.48 -11.00 2.22
N ASP A 673 16.21 -11.32 2.03
CA ASP A 673 15.67 -11.89 0.80
C ASP A 673 15.28 -10.84 -0.26
N THR A 674 15.31 -9.54 0.07
CA THR A 674 15.06 -8.47 -0.90
C THR A 674 16.08 -8.55 -2.03
N LYS A 675 15.60 -8.64 -3.26
CA LYS A 675 16.45 -8.67 -4.46
C LYS A 675 16.99 -7.27 -4.75
N LEU A 676 18.30 -7.11 -4.66
CA LEU A 676 19.04 -5.95 -5.13
C LEU A 676 19.47 -6.17 -6.58
N ASN A 677 19.56 -5.07 -7.33
CA ASN A 677 19.97 -5.07 -8.74
C ASN A 677 21.35 -4.43 -8.86
N ILE A 678 22.25 -5.03 -9.64
CA ILE A 678 23.49 -4.34 -10.04
C ILE A 678 23.09 -3.25 -11.05
N ILE A 679 23.36 -1.97 -10.75
CA ILE A 679 22.88 -0.82 -11.53
C ILE A 679 23.31 -0.89 -13.01
N LEU A 680 24.53 -1.39 -13.27
CA LEU A 680 25.08 -1.58 -14.61
C LEU A 680 24.67 -2.91 -15.28
N LEU A 681 24.10 -3.85 -14.52
CA LEU A 681 23.67 -5.17 -14.98
C LEU A 681 22.35 -5.56 -14.28
N PRO A 682 21.23 -4.86 -14.55
CA PRO A 682 19.95 -5.07 -13.85
C PRO A 682 19.34 -6.46 -14.06
N GLN A 683 19.86 -7.23 -15.03
CA GLN A 683 19.53 -8.64 -15.26
C GLN A 683 20.04 -9.54 -14.11
N LEU A 684 21.08 -9.12 -13.39
CA LEU A 684 21.68 -9.83 -12.27
C LEU A 684 21.06 -9.35 -10.95
N THR A 685 19.96 -10.00 -10.57
CA THR A 685 19.35 -9.84 -9.24
C THR A 685 20.03 -10.76 -8.23
N PHE A 686 20.38 -10.23 -7.07
CA PHE A 686 21.01 -10.96 -5.96
C PHE A 686 20.35 -10.55 -4.64
N SER A 687 20.26 -11.46 -3.66
CA SER A 687 19.60 -11.13 -2.39
C SER A 687 20.46 -10.18 -1.56
N ALA A 688 19.84 -9.28 -0.79
CA ALA A 688 20.54 -8.34 0.07
C ALA A 688 21.45 -9.06 1.08
N GLY A 689 21.01 -10.21 1.59
CA GLY A 689 21.82 -11.10 2.43
C GLY A 689 23.03 -11.70 1.72
N ALA A 690 23.00 -11.90 0.40
CA ALA A 690 24.18 -12.26 -0.38
C ALA A 690 25.07 -11.03 -0.67
N ALA A 691 24.46 -9.86 -0.91
CA ALA A 691 25.16 -8.61 -1.13
C ALA A 691 26.08 -8.24 0.04
N ILE A 692 25.53 -8.17 1.26
CA ILE A 692 26.31 -7.77 2.44
C ILE A 692 27.42 -8.78 2.78
N LYS A 693 27.16 -10.08 2.63
CA LYS A 693 28.19 -11.13 2.77
C LYS A 693 29.33 -10.96 1.76
N SER A 694 29.00 -10.59 0.53
CA SER A 694 29.99 -10.38 -0.54
C SER A 694 30.85 -9.14 -0.29
N ILE A 695 30.24 -8.04 0.20
CA ILE A 695 30.96 -6.80 0.55
C ILE A 695 31.87 -7.03 1.77
N ILE A 696 31.35 -7.64 2.84
CA ILE A 696 32.15 -7.98 4.03
C ILE A 696 33.32 -8.90 3.68
N ALA A 697 33.13 -9.89 2.80
CA ALA A 697 34.21 -10.74 2.32
C ALA A 697 35.25 -9.96 1.49
N PHE A 698 34.82 -9.05 0.62
CA PHE A 698 35.68 -8.20 -0.19
C PHE A 698 36.52 -7.23 0.68
N ASP A 699 35.91 -6.56 1.66
CA ASP A 699 36.62 -5.64 2.54
C ASP A 699 37.52 -6.38 3.55
N THR A 700 37.13 -7.57 3.99
CA THR A 700 38.01 -8.45 4.78
C THR A 700 39.24 -8.86 3.96
N ALA A 701 39.06 -9.24 2.70
CA ALA A 701 40.17 -9.54 1.79
C ALA A 701 41.05 -8.30 1.54
N GLY A 702 40.45 -7.11 1.34
CA GLY A 702 41.19 -5.85 1.20
C GLY A 702 42.01 -5.50 2.44
N CYS A 703 41.46 -5.72 3.63
CA CYS A 703 42.17 -5.57 4.91
C CYS A 703 43.35 -6.55 5.06
N VAL A 704 43.20 -7.81 4.67
CA VAL A 704 44.24 -8.86 4.77
C VAL A 704 45.33 -8.68 3.70
N MET A 705 44.95 -8.41 2.44
CA MET A 705 45.88 -8.23 1.32
C MET A 705 46.50 -6.82 1.29
N GLY A 706 45.99 -5.88 2.08
CA GLY A 706 46.53 -4.52 2.20
C GLY A 706 46.23 -3.61 1.03
N TRP A 707 45.07 -3.79 0.38
CA TRP A 707 44.61 -2.92 -0.70
C TRP A 707 44.37 -1.48 -0.20
N GLN A 708 44.57 -0.50 -1.07
CA GLN A 708 44.49 0.94 -0.75
C GLN A 708 43.44 1.70 -1.58
N PHE A 709 42.63 1.00 -2.38
CA PHE A 709 41.59 1.62 -3.21
C PHE A 709 40.42 2.18 -2.39
N PHE A 710 40.11 1.55 -1.26
CA PHE A 710 39.08 1.95 -0.31
C PHE A 710 39.61 1.81 1.12
N ASP A 711 38.96 2.50 2.06
CA ASP A 711 39.23 2.31 3.49
C ASP A 711 38.40 1.13 4.02
N HIS A 712 38.82 -0.08 3.60
CA HIS A 712 38.14 -1.34 3.88
C HIS A 712 37.85 -1.55 5.38
N ALA A 713 38.74 -1.06 6.27
CA ALA A 713 38.55 -1.12 7.72
C ALA A 713 37.40 -0.21 8.20
N ALA A 714 37.24 0.98 7.62
CA ALA A 714 36.07 1.83 7.85
C ALA A 714 34.77 1.19 7.32
N HIS A 715 34.80 0.56 6.14
CA HIS A 715 33.63 -0.12 5.56
C HIS A 715 33.15 -1.28 6.43
N LEU A 716 34.07 -2.12 6.91
CA LEU A 716 33.79 -3.16 7.90
C LEU A 716 33.25 -2.58 9.23
N GLY A 717 33.90 -1.55 9.80
CA GLY A 717 33.45 -0.95 11.05
C GLY A 717 32.06 -0.31 10.96
N GLY A 718 31.72 0.28 9.82
CA GLY A 718 30.37 0.76 9.52
C GLY A 718 29.37 -0.38 9.41
N ALA A 719 29.69 -1.43 8.64
CA ALA A 719 28.83 -2.58 8.44
C ALA A 719 28.56 -3.35 9.76
N PHE A 720 29.59 -3.62 10.57
CA PHE A 720 29.46 -4.30 11.86
C PHE A 720 28.62 -3.54 12.90
N PHE A 721 28.42 -2.23 12.74
CA PHE A 721 27.49 -1.47 13.59
C PHE A 721 26.06 -1.41 13.01
N GLY A 722 25.91 -1.59 11.69
CA GLY A 722 24.60 -1.63 11.05
C GLY A 722 23.88 -2.98 11.16
N MET A 723 24.63 -4.08 11.34
CA MET A 723 24.08 -5.44 11.48
C MET A 723 23.49 -5.71 12.85
#